data_AF-A0A8J3C1F5-F1
#
_entry.id   AF-A0A8J3C1F5-F1
#
_cell.length_a   1.000
_cell.length_b   1.000
_cell.length_c   1.000
_cell.angle_alpha   90.00
_cell.angle_beta   90.00
_cell.angle_gamma   90.00
#
_symmetry.space_group_name_H-M   'P 1'
#
loop_
_entity.id
_entity.type
_entity.pdbx_description
1 polymer ?
#
loop_
_entity_poly.entity_id
_entity_poly.type
_entity_poly.pdbx_seq_one_letter_code
_entity_poly.pdbx_strand_id
1 'polypeptide(L)'
;MAGRRFAVIIGVNDPGVDSRLPALRCAEQDARAIRDALCDAETGTFDPSDVMLFADSETTAARIKSALWSLCSKSDSSDSLLVFFAGHTLMPSWSHGTDVYLVTPELDASVLSVDPDAGLRMAFLDHDVVQRFPGNTMLILDCCRAGNLATTRSIDVIGVGERLEPRHAVLAACARDGVAREDPATGHGVLTGHVLHALAGRAADSRGYVTFEAMSSHVSEQGLDPTPRVLLQSQGTTVLTRPGPEVSGARRHVPPPAPKPPAPVETVGLGNPLDRHAAEIARLTAHLSRKAREVPPSGVRASSTGSSTGTSRVEYLRAAVEADAVGYLNYEAGKFTAMDATAAFDMNDALPLLQTTGQGQPPFPLDPRWFGHVARGDGRQMLCVPLDRSEGKASLCAVVNPPTWLVDLGQPGAKILATLWRADFAKAPVEAEIQVLSGLRAAFGRLPREMFERCLDLYRQVLNSFHIVFQPVIRIGESPNQVGVHGYEALARRSPEDQSAPLAMLQVAETWGDHFVVERDKIILEKALSAYARAHADGPWDLPKPLSINVSVRSLLNDSYVEALREAISRFHFNAGDITLEISEQDAIGPRAGEHWRDAPHAFFHKRLVEITGDVGVAFAVDDFGAGHASVSRVAELPLTHIKVDRAILHHRQALEELRLVVDVARDPMTRGQTQAARTVIVEGVDDQTPLTLRQIYRQGIRHIQGHITGERGAPDLRRLRAQVREDLATRVRGDDEDRTAGLALGDPDGGVTPLRRGA
;
A
#
# COMPACT_ATOMS: atom_id res chain seq x y z
N MET A 1 -5.09 -26.72 32.63
CA MET A 1 -3.66 -27.03 32.87
C MET A 1 -2.92 -25.71 32.86
N ALA A 2 -1.87 -25.53 33.67
CA ALA A 2 -1.02 -24.36 33.53
C ALA A 2 -0.28 -24.47 32.19
N GLY A 3 -0.41 -23.48 31.32
CA GLY A 3 0.24 -23.52 30.02
C GLY A 3 1.75 -23.42 30.13
N ARG A 4 2.44 -23.92 29.11
CA ARG A 4 3.90 -24.00 29.05
C ARG A 4 4.50 -22.66 28.67
N ARG A 5 5.74 -22.44 29.09
CA ARG A 5 6.50 -21.22 28.78
C ARG A 5 7.68 -21.59 27.92
N PHE A 6 7.63 -21.19 26.66
CA PHE A 6 8.66 -21.41 25.68
C PHE A 6 9.52 -20.15 25.53
N ALA A 7 10.82 -20.33 25.32
CA ALA A 7 11.68 -19.22 24.92
C ALA A 7 12.59 -19.60 23.75
N VAL A 8 12.73 -18.69 22.79
CA VAL A 8 13.72 -18.76 21.71
C VAL A 8 14.66 -17.58 21.89
N ILE A 9 15.90 -17.88 22.25
CA ILE A 9 16.88 -16.88 22.71
C ILE A 9 18.06 -16.91 21.74
N ILE A 10 18.33 -15.77 21.12
CA ILE A 10 19.26 -15.65 20.00
C ILE A 10 20.29 -14.57 20.33
N GLY A 11 21.58 -14.90 20.18
CA GLY A 11 22.69 -13.97 20.34
C GLY A 11 23.70 -14.16 19.21
N VAL A 12 24.02 -13.09 18.49
CA VAL A 12 24.94 -13.15 17.33
C VAL A 12 26.05 -12.12 17.50
N ASN A 13 27.26 -12.61 17.83
CA ASN A 13 28.45 -11.77 17.93
C ASN A 13 29.06 -11.48 16.56
N ASP A 14 29.29 -12.53 15.78
CA ASP A 14 29.88 -12.42 14.45
C ASP A 14 28.78 -12.31 13.38
N PRO A 15 28.67 -11.16 12.69
CA PRO A 15 27.66 -10.97 11.65
C PRO A 15 28.01 -11.66 10.32
N GLY A 16 29.13 -12.39 10.22
CA GLY A 16 29.42 -13.27 9.08
C GLY A 16 30.14 -12.62 7.90
N VAL A 17 30.32 -13.41 6.83
CA VAL A 17 31.33 -13.24 5.76
C VAL A 17 31.14 -12.00 4.86
N ASP A 18 29.91 -11.48 4.72
CA ASP A 18 29.59 -10.38 3.78
C ASP A 18 28.80 -9.22 4.44
N SER A 19 29.04 -8.99 5.73
CA SER A 19 28.38 -7.93 6.48
C SER A 19 29.32 -6.74 6.70
N ARG A 20 28.90 -5.54 6.29
CA ARG A 20 29.60 -4.27 6.54
C ARG A 20 29.51 -3.82 8.02
N LEU A 21 29.27 -4.76 8.92
CA LEU A 21 28.91 -4.55 10.33
C LEU A 21 30.05 -5.07 11.23
N PRO A 22 30.43 -4.36 12.30
CA PRO A 22 31.49 -4.81 13.18
C PRO A 22 31.02 -6.00 14.05
N ALA A 23 31.94 -6.91 14.39
CA ALA A 23 31.65 -7.95 15.37
C ALA A 23 31.32 -7.35 16.75
N LEU A 24 30.34 -7.95 17.42
CA LEU A 24 29.94 -7.66 18.79
C LEU A 24 30.70 -8.57 19.77
N ARG A 25 30.78 -8.17 21.04
CA ARG A 25 31.46 -8.91 22.11
C ARG A 25 30.47 -9.58 23.07
N CYS A 26 29.30 -8.98 23.25
CA CYS A 26 28.37 -9.32 24.34
C CYS A 26 27.12 -10.08 23.89
N ALA A 27 26.71 -10.04 22.62
CA ALA A 27 25.42 -10.58 22.17
C ALA A 27 25.19 -12.08 22.48
N GLU A 28 26.20 -12.93 22.30
CA GLU A 28 26.09 -14.34 22.68
C GLU A 28 26.06 -14.56 24.20
N GLN A 29 26.78 -13.72 24.95
CA GLN A 29 26.80 -13.75 26.41
C GLN A 29 25.47 -13.25 26.98
N ASP A 30 24.87 -12.24 26.35
CA ASP A 30 23.55 -11.70 26.64
C ASP A 30 22.46 -12.77 26.50
N ALA A 31 22.47 -13.50 25.37
CA ALA A 31 21.57 -14.63 25.16
C ALA A 31 21.73 -15.72 26.24
N ARG A 32 22.97 -16.05 26.63
CA ARG A 32 23.22 -17.03 27.71
C ARG A 32 22.71 -16.54 29.06
N ALA A 33 22.96 -15.28 29.40
CA ALA A 33 22.53 -14.69 30.67
C ALA A 33 21.00 -14.61 30.79
N ILE A 34 20.30 -14.25 29.70
CA ILE A 34 18.82 -14.25 29.68
C ILE A 34 18.27 -15.67 29.85
N ARG A 35 18.84 -16.66 29.17
CA ARG A 35 18.46 -18.08 29.37
C ARG A 35 18.63 -18.47 30.83
N ASP A 36 19.79 -18.16 31.41
CA ASP A 36 20.12 -18.57 32.77
C ASP A 36 19.19 -17.92 33.81
N ALA A 37 18.81 -16.66 33.61
CA ALA A 37 17.84 -15.98 34.48
C ALA A 37 16.43 -16.59 34.39
N LEU A 38 15.96 -16.95 33.18
CA LEU A 38 14.62 -17.52 32.98
C LEU A 38 14.50 -18.96 33.48
N CYS A 39 15.60 -19.72 33.43
CA CYS A 39 15.70 -21.12 33.82
C CYS A 39 16.32 -21.35 35.20
N ASP A 40 16.59 -20.29 35.97
CA ASP A 40 17.18 -20.39 37.30
C ASP A 40 16.33 -21.29 38.20
N ALA A 41 16.97 -22.19 38.95
CA ALA A 41 16.26 -23.21 39.72
C ALA A 41 15.40 -22.60 40.84
N GLU A 42 15.82 -21.47 41.41
CA GLU A 42 15.14 -20.81 42.52
C GLU A 42 14.14 -19.77 42.01
N THR A 43 14.55 -18.95 41.05
CA THR A 43 13.83 -17.74 40.61
C THR A 43 13.21 -17.84 39.22
N GLY A 44 13.66 -18.77 38.37
CA GLY A 44 13.17 -18.97 37.01
C GLY A 44 11.78 -19.58 36.94
N THR A 45 11.06 -19.31 35.85
CA THR A 45 9.71 -19.84 35.59
C THR A 45 9.59 -20.65 34.29
N PHE A 46 10.67 -20.76 33.52
CA PHE A 46 10.75 -21.50 32.26
C PHE A 46 11.45 -22.84 32.50
N ASP A 47 10.88 -23.92 31.97
CA ASP A 47 11.54 -25.23 31.99
C ASP A 47 12.73 -25.20 31.00
N PRO A 48 13.95 -25.61 31.41
CA PRO A 48 15.09 -25.69 30.49
C PRO A 48 14.84 -26.49 29.22
N SER A 49 13.92 -27.47 29.21
CA SER A 49 13.57 -28.23 27.99
C SER A 49 12.77 -27.42 26.97
N ASP A 50 12.15 -26.32 27.41
CA ASP A 50 11.26 -25.47 26.63
C ASP A 50 11.96 -24.18 26.18
N VAL A 51 13.25 -24.05 26.49
CA VAL A 51 14.10 -22.91 26.11
C VAL A 51 15.15 -23.33 25.09
N MET A 52 15.09 -22.72 23.90
CA MET A 52 15.99 -22.96 22.79
C MET A 52 16.99 -21.80 22.68
N LEU A 53 18.28 -22.10 22.82
CA LEU A 53 19.37 -21.12 22.74
C LEU A 53 20.12 -21.24 21.40
N PHE A 54 20.28 -20.10 20.71
CA PHE A 54 21.04 -19.92 19.49
C PHE A 54 22.14 -18.87 19.72
N ALA A 55 23.33 -19.31 20.13
CA ALA A 55 24.44 -18.42 20.51
C ALA A 55 25.79 -19.07 20.17
N ASP A 56 25.90 -19.57 18.94
CA ASP A 56 27.07 -20.27 18.40
C ASP A 56 27.26 -19.95 16.90
N SER A 57 28.43 -20.31 16.36
CA SER A 57 28.79 -20.11 14.95
C SER A 57 27.96 -20.94 13.95
N GLU A 58 27.16 -21.90 14.43
CA GLU A 58 26.25 -22.71 13.61
C GLU A 58 24.83 -22.14 13.59
N THR A 59 24.58 -21.03 14.28
CA THR A 59 23.29 -20.37 14.34
C THR A 59 22.91 -19.89 12.94
N THR A 60 21.72 -20.29 12.48
CA THR A 60 21.19 -19.88 11.17
C THR A 60 19.74 -19.45 11.28
N ALA A 61 19.33 -18.53 10.42
CA ALA A 61 17.96 -18.11 10.23
C ALA A 61 17.04 -19.31 9.96
N ALA A 62 17.48 -20.31 9.20
CA ALA A 62 16.71 -21.52 8.94
C ALA A 62 16.42 -22.33 10.22
N ARG A 63 17.43 -22.52 11.09
CA ARG A 63 17.27 -23.24 12.36
C ARG A 63 16.34 -22.47 13.32
N ILE A 64 16.49 -21.15 13.40
CA ILE A 64 15.65 -20.28 14.23
C ILE A 64 14.19 -20.31 13.75
N LYS A 65 13.96 -20.17 12.44
CA LYS A 65 12.61 -20.21 11.85
C LYS A 65 11.93 -21.56 12.07
N SER A 66 12.66 -22.66 11.91
CA SER A 66 12.16 -24.02 12.17
C SER A 66 11.73 -24.20 13.63
N ALA A 67 12.54 -23.72 14.58
CA ALA A 67 12.22 -23.75 16.00
C ALA A 67 10.92 -23.00 16.31
N LEU A 68 10.81 -21.75 15.84
CA LEU A 68 9.65 -20.90 16.07
C LEU A 68 8.37 -21.48 15.46
N TRP A 69 8.42 -21.98 14.21
CA TRP A 69 7.28 -22.64 13.58
C TRP A 69 6.85 -23.93 14.28
N SER A 70 7.82 -24.74 14.74
CA SER A 70 7.51 -25.97 15.48
C SER A 70 6.74 -25.66 16.76
N LEU A 71 7.12 -24.58 17.45
CA LEU A 71 6.43 -24.09 18.66
C LEU A 71 5.02 -23.60 18.32
N CYS A 72 4.87 -22.69 17.35
CA CYS A 72 3.55 -22.21 16.92
C CYS A 72 2.57 -23.35 16.56
N SER A 73 3.08 -24.45 16.00
CA SER A 73 2.26 -25.60 15.57
C SER A 73 1.88 -26.55 16.71
N LYS A 74 2.65 -26.56 17.81
CA LYS A 74 2.47 -27.50 18.93
C LYS A 74 1.86 -26.86 20.17
N SER A 75 1.75 -25.54 20.18
CA SER A 75 1.25 -24.75 21.31
C SER A 75 -0.26 -24.55 21.29
N ASP A 76 -0.83 -24.23 22.44
CA ASP A 76 -2.22 -23.82 22.61
C ASP A 76 -2.35 -22.44 23.27
N SER A 77 -3.60 -21.97 23.46
CA SER A 77 -3.87 -20.62 23.96
C SER A 77 -3.46 -20.37 25.42
N SER A 78 -3.10 -21.41 26.17
CA SER A 78 -2.60 -21.29 27.53
C SER A 78 -1.08 -21.06 27.59
N ASP A 79 -0.36 -21.34 26.50
CA ASP A 79 1.09 -21.26 26.44
C ASP A 79 1.59 -19.80 26.33
N SER A 80 2.87 -19.59 26.56
CA SER A 80 3.55 -18.30 26.35
C SER A 80 4.87 -18.50 25.62
N LEU A 81 5.20 -17.59 24.71
CA LEU A 81 6.44 -17.58 23.94
C LEU A 81 7.20 -16.27 24.19
N LEU A 82 8.45 -16.38 24.61
CA LEU A 82 9.40 -15.27 24.65
C LEU A 82 10.43 -15.42 23.53
N VAL A 83 10.57 -14.41 22.68
CA VAL A 83 11.63 -14.33 21.68
C VAL A 83 12.60 -13.24 22.10
N PHE A 84 13.85 -13.61 22.37
CA PHE A 84 14.94 -12.68 22.67
C PHE A 84 15.95 -12.68 21.52
N PHE A 85 16.35 -11.49 21.07
CA PHE A 85 17.42 -11.32 20.09
C PHE A 85 18.40 -10.23 20.53
N ALA A 86 19.68 -10.58 20.58
CA ALA A 86 20.79 -9.64 20.69
C ALA A 86 21.68 -9.75 19.46
N GLY A 87 21.93 -8.63 18.77
CA GLY A 87 22.73 -8.64 17.55
C GLY A 87 22.47 -7.46 16.62
N HIS A 88 22.99 -7.55 15.39
CA HIS A 88 22.74 -6.52 14.38
C HIS A 88 21.41 -6.71 13.67
N THR A 89 20.88 -5.62 13.10
CA THR A 89 19.88 -5.69 12.05
C THR A 89 20.45 -5.23 10.71
N LEU A 90 19.93 -5.82 9.64
CA LEU A 90 20.22 -5.46 8.26
C LEU A 90 18.93 -5.03 7.58
N MET A 91 19.00 -3.91 6.86
CA MET A 91 17.91 -3.42 6.03
C MET A 91 18.42 -3.38 4.60
N PRO A 92 18.08 -4.37 3.76
CA PRO A 92 18.58 -4.44 2.41
C PRO A 92 18.11 -3.22 1.59
N SER A 93 19.00 -2.66 0.78
CA SER A 93 18.69 -1.43 0.02
C SER A 93 17.50 -1.60 -0.94
N TRP A 94 17.26 -2.82 -1.43
CA TRP A 94 16.11 -3.15 -2.28
C TRP A 94 14.77 -3.17 -1.54
N SER A 95 14.76 -3.33 -0.21
CA SER A 95 13.52 -3.48 0.56
C SER A 95 12.84 -2.15 0.85
N HIS A 96 13.44 -1.04 0.42
CA HIS A 96 12.94 0.30 0.67
C HIS A 96 12.40 0.54 2.09
N GLY A 97 13.12 0.03 3.10
CA GLY A 97 12.85 0.23 4.53
C GLY A 97 11.57 -0.40 5.05
N THR A 98 10.91 -1.22 4.24
CA THR A 98 9.77 -2.03 4.67
C THR A 98 10.23 -3.32 5.34
N ASP A 99 11.46 -3.77 5.06
CA ASP A 99 12.00 -5.01 5.63
C ASP A 99 13.28 -4.83 6.41
N VAL A 100 13.22 -5.29 7.65
CA VAL A 100 14.33 -5.39 8.59
C VAL A 100 14.63 -6.88 8.80
N TYR A 101 15.90 -7.23 8.82
CA TYR A 101 16.41 -8.57 9.06
C TYR A 101 17.23 -8.58 10.34
N LEU A 102 17.00 -9.56 11.20
CA LEU A 102 17.91 -9.91 12.26
C LEU A 102 19.09 -10.66 11.65
N VAL A 103 20.30 -10.14 11.85
CA VAL A 103 21.51 -10.69 11.20
C VAL A 103 21.89 -12.01 11.87
N THR A 104 22.12 -13.02 11.03
CA THR A 104 22.63 -14.34 11.42
C THR A 104 23.97 -14.59 10.72
N PRO A 105 24.88 -15.40 11.29
CA PRO A 105 26.25 -15.60 10.78
C PRO A 105 26.38 -16.01 9.30
N GLU A 106 25.38 -16.69 8.74
CA GLU A 106 25.34 -17.16 7.36
C GLU A 106 24.71 -16.16 6.38
N LEU A 107 24.18 -15.03 6.88
CA LEU A 107 23.39 -14.10 6.08
C LEU A 107 24.22 -13.40 5.01
N ASP A 108 24.02 -13.78 3.75
CA ASP A 108 24.53 -13.04 2.59
C ASP A 108 23.51 -11.96 2.17
N ALA A 109 23.89 -10.69 2.36
CA ALA A 109 23.05 -9.55 2.05
C ALA A 109 22.75 -9.40 0.55
N SER A 110 23.63 -9.91 -0.33
CA SER A 110 23.46 -9.85 -1.78
C SER A 110 22.34 -10.80 -2.24
N VAL A 111 22.25 -11.97 -1.59
CA VAL A 111 21.22 -12.99 -1.85
C VAL A 111 19.83 -12.47 -1.49
N LEU A 112 19.70 -11.58 -0.50
CA LEU A 112 18.40 -11.05 -0.08
C LEU A 112 17.62 -10.34 -1.21
N SER A 113 18.30 -9.83 -2.23
CA SER A 113 17.64 -9.23 -3.41
C SER A 113 16.95 -10.28 -4.32
N VAL A 114 17.43 -11.52 -4.25
CA VAL A 114 16.99 -12.67 -5.03
C VAL A 114 16.07 -13.56 -4.19
N ASP A 115 16.47 -13.86 -2.95
CA ASP A 115 15.75 -14.63 -1.93
C ASP A 115 15.65 -13.83 -0.63
N PRO A 116 14.60 -12.99 -0.49
CA PRO A 116 14.31 -12.27 0.74
C PRO A 116 14.07 -13.16 1.96
N ASP A 117 13.82 -14.46 1.82
CA ASP A 117 13.60 -15.37 2.94
C ASP A 117 14.88 -16.13 3.33
N ALA A 118 16.03 -15.85 2.68
CA ALA A 118 17.31 -16.41 3.11
C ALA A 118 17.72 -15.98 4.53
N GLY A 119 17.20 -14.84 5.03
CA GLY A 119 17.49 -14.30 6.36
C GLY A 119 16.34 -14.39 7.38
N LEU A 120 16.60 -13.96 8.63
CA LEU A 120 15.58 -13.88 9.68
C LEU A 120 14.87 -12.52 9.63
N ARG A 121 13.82 -12.41 8.84
CA ARG A 121 13.07 -11.16 8.61
C ARG A 121 12.16 -10.80 9.78
N MET A 122 12.05 -9.53 10.13
CA MET A 122 11.12 -9.02 11.16
C MET A 122 9.66 -9.28 10.80
N ALA A 123 9.30 -9.23 9.52
CA ALA A 123 7.96 -9.59 9.05
C ALA A 123 7.60 -11.05 9.35
N PHE A 124 8.57 -11.97 9.33
CA PHE A 124 8.36 -13.35 9.74
C PHE A 124 8.08 -13.43 11.25
N LEU A 125 8.85 -12.72 12.07
CA LEU A 125 8.59 -12.68 13.52
C LEU A 125 7.22 -12.09 13.85
N ASP A 126 6.76 -11.09 13.11
CA ASP A 126 5.44 -10.50 13.30
C ASP A 126 4.32 -11.42 12.77
N HIS A 127 4.32 -11.74 11.48
CA HIS A 127 3.22 -12.45 10.82
C HIS A 127 3.20 -13.96 11.08
N ASP A 128 4.36 -14.59 11.21
CA ASP A 128 4.46 -16.05 11.30
C ASP A 128 4.65 -16.56 12.73
N VAL A 129 5.06 -15.67 13.65
CA VAL A 129 5.27 -16.01 15.06
C VAL A 129 4.29 -15.25 15.95
N VAL A 130 4.39 -13.92 16.06
CA VAL A 130 3.57 -13.11 16.98
C VAL A 130 2.08 -13.29 16.70
N GLN A 131 1.67 -13.14 15.44
CA GLN A 131 0.25 -13.21 15.05
C GLN A 131 -0.32 -14.64 14.98
N ARG A 132 0.53 -15.67 14.97
CA ARG A 132 0.11 -17.07 14.82
C ARG A 132 0.27 -17.92 16.06
N PHE A 133 1.13 -17.52 17.00
CA PHE A 133 1.29 -18.24 18.25
C PHE A 133 -0.03 -18.20 19.03
N PRO A 134 -0.62 -19.35 19.41
CA PRO A 134 -1.97 -19.36 19.98
C PRO A 134 -2.10 -18.68 21.34
N GLY A 135 -1.01 -18.60 22.10
CA GLY A 135 -0.92 -18.00 23.44
C GLY A 135 -0.24 -16.63 23.47
N ASN A 136 0.34 -16.25 24.61
CA ASN A 136 0.95 -14.91 24.77
C ASN A 136 2.35 -14.87 24.13
N THR A 137 2.62 -13.88 23.29
CA THR A 137 3.94 -13.69 22.67
C THR A 137 4.62 -12.41 23.15
N MET A 138 5.89 -12.53 23.53
CA MET A 138 6.73 -11.45 24.04
C MET A 138 8.01 -11.36 23.21
N LEU A 139 8.37 -10.17 22.73
CA LEU A 139 9.62 -9.92 22.00
C LEU A 139 10.51 -8.95 22.79
N ILE A 140 11.79 -9.31 22.93
CA ILE A 140 12.84 -8.44 23.45
C ILE A 140 13.94 -8.36 22.38
N LEU A 141 14.16 -7.16 21.85
CA LEU A 141 15.11 -6.92 20.75
C LEU A 141 16.20 -5.94 21.20
N ASP A 142 17.37 -6.47 21.53
CA ASP A 142 18.59 -5.70 21.82
C ASP A 142 19.41 -5.55 20.53
N CYS A 143 18.92 -4.69 19.63
CA CYS A 143 19.47 -4.55 18.29
C CYS A 143 19.50 -3.10 17.78
N CYS A 144 20.47 -2.76 16.93
CA CYS A 144 20.52 -1.45 16.28
C CYS A 144 19.74 -1.40 14.98
N ARG A 145 18.99 -0.31 14.76
CA ARG A 145 18.23 0.00 13.52
C ARG A 145 17.00 -0.88 13.25
N ALA A 146 16.19 -1.20 14.26
CA ALA A 146 14.79 -1.55 13.99
C ALA A 146 14.10 -0.29 13.45
N GLY A 147 13.74 -0.28 12.16
CA GLY A 147 13.12 0.82 11.43
C GLY A 147 11.76 1.23 12.01
N ASN A 148 10.80 1.61 11.16
CA ASN A 148 9.49 2.13 11.58
C ASN A 148 8.60 1.04 12.25
N LEU A 149 8.99 0.55 13.44
CA LEU A 149 8.23 -0.36 14.30
C LEU A 149 6.89 0.26 14.78
N ALA A 150 6.59 1.49 14.34
CA ALA A 150 5.38 2.25 14.60
C ALA A 150 4.16 1.86 13.72
N THR A 151 4.27 0.88 12.80
CA THR A 151 3.17 0.52 11.88
C THR A 151 2.49 -0.82 12.14
N THR A 152 2.87 -1.62 13.14
CA THR A 152 2.14 -2.84 13.49
C THR A 152 0.86 -2.50 14.26
N ARG A 153 -0.12 -1.89 13.60
CA ARG A 153 -1.50 -1.76 14.11
C ARG A 153 -2.25 -3.04 13.81
N SER A 154 -2.19 -4.01 14.71
CA SER A 154 -3.17 -5.08 14.84
C SER A 154 -3.18 -5.57 16.29
N ILE A 155 -4.05 -4.96 17.11
CA ILE A 155 -4.32 -5.45 18.46
C ILE A 155 -5.48 -6.44 18.33
N ASP A 156 -5.20 -7.73 18.49
CA ASP A 156 -6.23 -8.70 18.80
C ASP A 156 -6.53 -8.65 20.30
N VAL A 157 -7.77 -8.34 20.64
CA VAL A 157 -8.30 -8.25 22.00
C VAL A 157 -9.02 -9.55 22.34
N ILE A 158 -8.70 -10.17 23.47
CA ILE A 158 -9.52 -11.28 24.02
C ILE A 158 -10.49 -10.70 25.04
N GLY A 159 -11.75 -11.11 24.97
CA GLY A 159 -12.66 -10.98 26.11
C GLY A 159 -12.44 -12.14 27.09
N VAL A 160 -12.04 -11.81 28.32
CA VAL A 160 -12.10 -12.74 29.47
C VAL A 160 -13.05 -12.11 30.49
N GLY A 161 -14.34 -12.43 30.41
CA GLY A 161 -15.39 -11.76 31.19
C GLY A 161 -15.70 -10.35 30.69
N GLU A 162 -16.02 -9.41 31.59
CA GLU A 162 -16.40 -8.01 31.24
C GLU A 162 -15.19 -7.07 30.97
N ARG A 163 -13.97 -7.58 30.80
CA ARG A 163 -12.77 -6.77 30.51
C ARG A 163 -12.04 -7.22 29.24
N LEU A 164 -11.47 -6.23 28.55
CA LEU A 164 -10.74 -6.31 27.28
C LEU A 164 -9.23 -6.26 27.56
N GLU A 165 -8.44 -7.26 27.15
CA GLU A 165 -6.98 -7.29 27.36
C GLU A 165 -6.17 -7.57 26.07
N PRO A 166 -5.04 -6.86 25.80
CA PRO A 166 -4.20 -7.10 24.61
C PRO A 166 -3.34 -8.37 24.72
N ARG A 167 -2.94 -9.02 23.61
CA ARG A 167 -2.23 -10.33 23.58
C ARG A 167 -0.70 -10.32 23.45
N HIS A 168 -0.09 -9.24 22.96
CA HIS A 168 1.32 -9.23 22.54
C HIS A 168 2.09 -8.08 23.21
N ALA A 169 3.38 -8.32 23.51
CA ALA A 169 4.26 -7.30 24.09
C ALA A 169 5.63 -7.26 23.39
N VAL A 170 6.13 -6.06 23.10
CA VAL A 170 7.42 -5.84 22.41
C VAL A 170 8.23 -4.77 23.12
N LEU A 171 9.48 -5.08 23.47
CA LEU A 171 10.47 -4.17 24.04
C LEU A 171 11.69 -4.07 23.11
N ALA A 172 12.01 -2.86 22.62
CA ALA A 172 13.15 -2.62 21.74
C ALA A 172 13.86 -1.29 22.04
N ALA A 173 15.19 -1.23 21.90
CA ALA A 173 16.00 -0.01 22.02
C ALA A 173 16.58 0.41 20.64
N CYS A 174 16.27 1.62 20.13
CA CYS A 174 16.64 2.07 18.76
C CYS A 174 17.36 3.43 18.70
N ALA A 175 18.67 3.47 18.45
CA ALA A 175 19.43 4.72 18.40
C ALA A 175 19.29 5.41 17.02
N ARG A 176 19.23 6.74 16.97
CA ARG A 176 19.12 7.51 15.71
C ARG A 176 20.37 7.39 14.82
N ASP A 177 21.58 7.27 15.42
CA ASP A 177 22.86 7.49 14.70
C ASP A 177 23.88 6.33 14.76
N GLY A 178 23.45 5.12 15.15
CA GLY A 178 24.16 3.87 14.82
C GLY A 178 25.17 3.31 15.84
N VAL A 179 25.30 1.99 15.76
CA VAL A 179 26.13 1.03 16.54
C VAL A 179 25.51 0.54 17.86
N ALA A 180 25.48 -0.79 18.03
CA ALA A 180 25.05 -1.45 19.27
C ALA A 180 25.99 -1.02 20.39
N ARG A 181 25.43 -0.43 21.45
CA ARG A 181 26.22 0.05 22.58
C ARG A 181 26.37 -1.09 23.58
N GLU A 182 27.59 -1.61 23.67
CA GLU A 182 28.00 -2.55 24.72
C GLU A 182 28.58 -1.74 25.87
N ASP A 183 28.22 -2.06 27.11
CA ASP A 183 28.85 -1.46 28.29
C ASP A 183 29.98 -2.38 28.80
N PRO A 184 31.26 -1.98 28.64
CA PRO A 184 32.39 -2.79 29.08
C PRO A 184 32.42 -3.04 30.59
N ALA A 185 31.73 -2.22 31.40
CA ALA A 185 31.71 -2.34 32.85
C ALA A 185 30.75 -3.43 33.35
N THR A 186 29.70 -3.73 32.59
CA THR A 186 28.68 -4.73 32.95
C THR A 186 28.87 -6.06 32.23
N GLY A 187 29.60 -6.06 31.10
CA GLY A 187 29.81 -7.27 30.28
C GLY A 187 28.59 -7.67 29.44
N HIS A 188 27.61 -6.76 29.30
CA HIS A 188 26.35 -6.98 28.62
C HIS A 188 25.99 -5.81 27.67
N GLY A 189 25.10 -6.05 26.71
CA GLY A 189 24.39 -5.00 25.99
C GLY A 189 23.62 -4.10 26.95
N VAL A 190 23.53 -2.79 26.65
CA VAL A 190 22.92 -1.81 27.56
C VAL A 190 21.46 -2.17 27.90
N LEU A 191 20.65 -2.56 26.91
CA LEU A 191 19.27 -3.01 27.18
C LEU A 191 19.27 -4.31 27.99
N THR A 192 20.07 -5.29 27.59
CA THR A 192 20.16 -6.60 28.27
C THR A 192 20.55 -6.46 29.74
N GLY A 193 21.51 -5.61 30.09
CA GLY A 193 21.93 -5.39 31.48
C GLY A 193 20.78 -4.91 32.38
N HIS A 194 19.95 -3.99 31.89
CA HIS A 194 18.77 -3.53 32.63
C HIS A 194 17.65 -4.58 32.70
N VAL A 195 17.46 -5.37 31.65
CA VAL A 195 16.53 -6.51 31.68
C VAL A 195 16.97 -7.53 32.73
N LEU A 196 18.26 -7.87 32.81
CA LEU A 196 18.80 -8.80 33.81
C LEU A 196 18.63 -8.28 35.24
N HIS A 197 18.87 -6.98 35.48
CA HIS A 197 18.60 -6.37 36.79
C HIS A 197 17.12 -6.42 37.16
N ALA A 198 16.22 -6.17 36.20
CA ALA A 198 14.79 -6.28 36.42
C ALA A 198 14.37 -7.71 36.79
N LEU A 199 14.85 -8.71 36.04
CA LEU A 199 14.58 -10.14 36.28
C LEU A 199 15.14 -10.62 37.62
N ALA A 200 16.25 -10.05 38.10
CA ALA A 200 16.83 -10.31 39.42
C ALA A 200 16.00 -9.73 40.59
N GLY A 201 14.81 -9.19 40.34
CA GLY A 201 13.87 -8.75 41.35
C GLY A 201 13.79 -7.23 41.56
N ARG A 202 14.53 -6.42 40.78
CA ARG A 202 14.40 -4.94 40.85
C ARG A 202 13.07 -4.41 40.32
N ALA A 203 12.41 -5.21 39.48
CA ALA A 203 11.07 -4.95 38.98
C ALA A 203 10.00 -5.82 39.66
N ALA A 204 10.31 -6.40 40.82
CA ALA A 204 9.39 -7.29 41.51
C ALA A 204 8.21 -6.54 42.13
N ASP A 205 7.02 -7.14 42.07
CA ASP A 205 5.84 -6.66 42.77
C ASP A 205 5.95 -6.86 44.30
N SER A 206 4.91 -6.45 45.04
CA SER A 206 4.86 -6.60 46.50
C SER A 206 4.91 -8.04 47.00
N ARG A 207 4.77 -9.02 46.09
CA ARG A 207 4.85 -10.45 46.37
C ARG A 207 6.15 -11.07 45.88
N GLY A 208 7.04 -10.30 45.26
CA GLY A 208 8.36 -10.71 44.76
C GLY A 208 8.37 -11.26 43.34
N TYR A 209 7.27 -11.16 42.58
CA TYR A 209 7.18 -11.65 41.21
C TYR A 209 7.57 -10.58 40.20
N VAL A 210 8.32 -10.94 39.16
CA VAL A 210 8.62 -10.04 38.04
C VAL A 210 7.80 -10.47 36.84
N THR A 211 6.89 -9.60 36.39
CA THR A 211 6.16 -9.78 35.14
C THR A 211 6.87 -9.10 33.97
N PHE A 212 6.53 -9.47 32.75
CA PHE A 212 7.04 -8.78 31.55
C PHE A 212 6.71 -7.27 31.57
N GLU A 213 5.51 -6.90 32.05
CA GLU A 213 5.07 -5.50 32.16
C GLU A 213 5.88 -4.72 33.21
N ALA A 214 6.08 -5.31 34.39
CA ALA A 214 6.88 -4.68 35.44
C ALA A 214 8.34 -4.51 35.00
N MET A 215 8.91 -5.52 34.34
CA MET A 215 10.25 -5.47 33.76
C MET A 215 10.37 -4.38 32.69
N SER A 216 9.46 -4.35 31.71
CA SER A 216 9.49 -3.35 30.62
C SER A 216 9.30 -1.92 31.13
N SER A 217 8.43 -1.71 32.12
CA SER A 217 8.24 -0.41 32.77
C SER A 217 9.51 0.03 33.53
N HIS A 218 10.06 -0.87 34.35
CA HIS A 218 11.30 -0.60 35.10
C HIS A 218 12.46 -0.23 34.19
N VAL A 219 12.65 -0.96 33.08
CA VAL A 219 13.72 -0.73 32.10
C VAL A 219 13.53 0.60 31.36
N SER A 220 12.29 0.99 31.05
CA SER A 220 11.97 2.25 30.36
C SER A 220 12.24 3.48 31.26
N GLU A 221 12.13 3.33 32.58
CA GLU A 221 12.36 4.40 33.57
C GLU A 221 13.86 4.65 33.86
N GLN A 222 14.77 3.81 33.37
CA GLN A 222 16.22 3.93 33.65
C GLN A 222 16.94 5.03 32.85
N GLY A 223 16.21 5.84 32.07
CA GLY A 223 16.79 6.98 31.33
C GLY A 223 17.76 6.57 30.22
N LEU A 224 17.56 5.39 29.62
CA LEU A 224 18.34 4.88 28.50
C LEU A 224 18.25 5.81 27.28
N ASP A 225 19.37 5.97 26.57
CA ASP A 225 19.47 6.70 25.30
C ASP A 225 19.95 5.75 24.19
N PRO A 226 19.07 5.38 23.24
CA PRO A 226 17.66 5.77 23.11
C PRO A 226 16.77 5.16 24.20
N THR A 227 15.66 5.83 24.53
CA THR A 227 14.68 5.26 25.47
C THR A 227 14.01 4.04 24.83
N PRO A 228 14.01 2.86 25.49
CA PRO A 228 13.32 1.68 25.01
C PRO A 228 11.85 2.00 24.73
N ARG A 229 11.36 1.57 23.57
CA ARG A 229 9.96 1.72 23.21
C ARG A 229 9.20 0.45 23.55
N VAL A 230 8.16 0.59 24.36
CA VAL A 230 7.11 -0.43 24.53
C VAL A 230 6.03 -0.13 23.49
N LEU A 231 5.85 -1.01 22.51
CA LEU A 231 4.99 -0.74 21.36
C LEU A 231 3.56 -1.24 21.52
N LEU A 232 3.35 -2.23 22.41
CA LEU A 232 2.07 -2.86 22.72
C LEU A 232 2.08 -3.30 24.20
N GLN A 233 1.01 -2.99 24.95
CA GLN A 233 0.86 -3.40 26.36
C GLN A 233 -0.32 -4.38 26.49
N SER A 234 -0.02 -5.63 26.86
CA SER A 234 -1.00 -6.61 27.36
C SER A 234 -1.26 -6.37 28.85
N GLN A 235 -2.49 -6.53 29.34
CA GLN A 235 -2.77 -6.64 30.79
C GLN A 235 -2.53 -8.07 31.33
N GLY A 236 -1.77 -8.89 30.58
CA GLY A 236 -1.39 -10.24 30.98
C GLY A 236 -0.25 -10.28 32.00
N THR A 237 -0.47 -11.01 33.09
CA THR A 237 0.48 -11.23 34.20
C THR A 237 1.51 -12.31 33.89
N THR A 238 2.18 -12.28 32.73
CA THR A 238 3.20 -13.30 32.41
C THR A 238 4.42 -13.11 33.33
N VAL A 239 4.51 -13.96 34.35
CA VAL A 239 5.61 -14.00 35.32
C VAL A 239 6.86 -14.58 34.67
N LEU A 240 7.90 -13.77 34.59
CA LEU A 240 9.22 -14.14 34.06
C LEU A 240 10.13 -14.72 35.15
N THR A 241 10.09 -14.15 36.36
CA THR A 241 10.78 -14.69 37.55
C THR A 241 9.89 -14.60 38.79
N ARG A 242 10.12 -15.51 39.74
CA ARG A 242 9.41 -15.63 41.02
C ARG A 242 10.30 -15.16 42.17
N PRO A 243 9.73 -14.96 43.39
CA PRO A 243 10.49 -14.42 44.52
C PRO A 243 11.68 -15.31 44.85
N GLY A 244 12.89 -14.76 44.76
CA GLY A 244 14.09 -15.41 45.27
C GLY A 244 14.20 -15.29 46.79
N PRO A 245 14.99 -16.15 47.45
CA PRO A 245 15.37 -15.89 48.84
C PRO A 245 16.12 -14.55 48.92
N GLU A 246 15.91 -13.80 50.01
CA GLU A 246 16.60 -12.52 50.24
C GLU A 246 18.10 -12.67 50.00
N VAL A 247 18.62 -11.91 49.02
CA VAL A 247 20.01 -12.01 48.59
C VAL A 247 20.92 -11.44 49.67
N SER A 248 21.50 -12.32 50.47
CA SER A 248 22.73 -12.09 51.22
C SER A 248 23.85 -12.96 50.64
N GLY A 249 24.68 -12.37 49.77
CA GLY A 249 26.06 -12.82 49.56
C GLY A 249 26.31 -13.80 48.42
N ALA A 250 27.23 -13.40 47.53
CA ALA A 250 27.71 -14.11 46.35
C ALA A 250 28.10 -15.58 46.56
N ARG A 251 27.75 -16.46 45.60
CA ARG A 251 28.42 -17.77 45.41
C ARG A 251 28.58 -18.18 43.94
N ARG A 252 29.66 -18.93 43.72
CA ARG A 252 30.33 -19.31 42.46
C ARG A 252 29.57 -20.32 41.60
N HIS A 253 29.68 -20.12 40.29
CA HIS A 253 29.18 -20.97 39.20
C HIS A 253 29.99 -22.28 39.05
N VAL A 254 29.29 -23.39 38.81
CA VAL A 254 29.84 -24.70 38.36
C VAL A 254 29.05 -25.11 37.09
N PRO A 255 29.68 -25.61 36.00
CA PRO A 255 28.98 -25.89 34.75
C PRO A 255 28.38 -27.31 34.68
N PRO A 256 27.24 -27.53 33.99
CA PRO A 256 26.64 -28.84 33.75
C PRO A 256 27.20 -29.52 32.46
N PRO A 257 26.97 -30.83 32.25
CA PRO A 257 27.59 -31.59 31.17
C PRO A 257 26.87 -31.42 29.81
N ALA A 258 27.63 -31.61 28.72
CA ALA A 258 27.20 -31.38 27.34
C ALA A 258 26.12 -32.38 26.83
N PRO A 259 25.15 -31.93 26.02
CA PRO A 259 24.14 -32.81 25.42
C PRO A 259 24.67 -33.53 24.16
N LYS A 260 24.07 -34.69 23.86
CA LYS A 260 24.35 -35.50 22.66
C LYS A 260 23.80 -34.84 21.38
N PRO A 261 24.45 -35.03 20.21
CA PRO A 261 23.98 -34.48 18.95
C PRO A 261 22.73 -35.22 18.43
N PRO A 262 21.75 -34.51 17.82
CA PRO A 262 20.59 -35.12 17.19
C PRO A 262 20.94 -35.75 15.82
N ALA A 263 20.10 -36.68 15.37
CA ALA A 263 20.22 -37.39 14.10
C ALA A 263 20.24 -36.43 12.88
N PRO A 264 20.87 -36.82 11.75
CA PRO A 264 21.00 -35.96 10.57
C PRO A 264 19.62 -35.55 10.05
N VAL A 265 19.38 -34.24 10.06
CA VAL A 265 18.18 -33.61 9.52
C VAL A 265 18.37 -33.44 8.01
N GLU A 266 17.48 -34.04 7.23
CA GLU A 266 17.40 -33.78 5.79
C GLU A 266 16.84 -32.36 5.59
N THR A 267 17.61 -31.51 4.92
CA THR A 267 17.25 -30.13 4.63
C THR A 267 16.49 -30.08 3.31
N VAL A 268 15.19 -29.79 3.39
CA VAL A 268 14.36 -29.47 2.22
C VAL A 268 14.26 -27.95 2.12
N GLY A 269 14.70 -27.37 1.00
CA GLY A 269 14.54 -25.94 0.74
C GLY A 269 13.06 -25.56 0.68
N LEU A 270 12.64 -24.67 1.58
CA LEU A 270 11.29 -24.11 1.58
C LEU A 270 11.32 -22.81 0.76
N GLY A 271 11.02 -22.90 -0.53
CA GLY A 271 10.77 -21.74 -1.38
C GLY A 271 9.37 -21.14 -1.16
N ASN A 272 9.13 -19.94 -1.69
CA ASN A 272 7.80 -19.32 -1.73
C ASN A 272 6.78 -20.34 -2.31
N PRO A 273 5.62 -20.56 -1.68
CA PRO A 273 4.60 -21.45 -2.23
C PRO A 273 4.16 -21.03 -3.64
N LEU A 274 4.26 -19.74 -3.98
CA LEU A 274 4.06 -19.25 -5.35
C LEU A 274 5.22 -19.60 -6.28
N ASP A 275 6.46 -19.72 -5.82
CA ASP A 275 7.61 -20.10 -6.66
C ASP A 275 7.51 -21.56 -7.10
N ARG A 276 7.08 -22.45 -6.20
CA ARG A 276 6.86 -23.87 -6.52
C ARG A 276 5.74 -24.07 -7.56
N HIS A 277 4.77 -23.16 -7.57
CA HIS A 277 3.58 -23.24 -8.41
C HIS A 277 3.47 -22.11 -9.43
N ALA A 278 4.55 -21.35 -9.68
CA ALA A 278 4.52 -20.17 -10.55
C ALA A 278 4.06 -20.53 -11.96
N ALA A 279 4.58 -21.64 -12.49
CA ALA A 279 4.20 -22.17 -13.78
C ALA A 279 2.74 -22.68 -13.82
N GLU A 280 2.21 -23.26 -12.73
CA GLU A 280 0.79 -23.63 -12.66
C GLU A 280 -0.11 -22.39 -12.57
N ILE A 281 0.25 -21.39 -11.78
CA ILE A 281 -0.52 -20.14 -11.64
C ILE A 281 -0.48 -19.35 -12.94
N ALA A 282 0.66 -19.28 -13.62
CA ALA A 282 0.79 -18.68 -14.94
C ALA A 282 -0.04 -19.44 -15.99
N ARG A 283 -0.03 -20.78 -15.96
CA ARG A 283 -0.88 -21.60 -16.83
C ARG A 283 -2.36 -21.40 -16.54
N LEU A 284 -2.76 -21.33 -15.27
CA LEU A 284 -4.14 -21.05 -14.87
C LEU A 284 -4.55 -19.67 -15.36
N THR A 285 -3.82 -18.61 -15.01
CA THR A 285 -4.14 -17.23 -15.44
C THR A 285 -4.22 -17.10 -16.96
N ALA A 286 -3.29 -17.72 -17.70
CA ALA A 286 -3.35 -17.77 -19.16
C ALA A 286 -4.54 -18.61 -19.68
N HIS A 287 -4.84 -19.76 -19.05
CA HIS A 287 -5.97 -20.61 -19.38
C HIS A 287 -7.30 -19.87 -19.16
N LEU A 288 -7.44 -19.16 -18.04
CA LEU A 288 -8.59 -18.33 -17.69
C LEU A 288 -8.80 -17.23 -18.72
N SER A 289 -7.73 -16.50 -19.05
CA SER A 289 -7.72 -15.45 -20.07
C SER A 289 -8.11 -15.99 -21.45
N ARG A 290 -7.71 -17.22 -21.79
CA ARG A 290 -8.11 -17.90 -23.04
C ARG A 290 -9.57 -18.37 -22.99
N LYS A 291 -10.01 -19.04 -21.93
CA LYS A 291 -11.38 -19.55 -21.80
C LYS A 291 -12.42 -18.44 -21.79
N ALA A 292 -12.12 -17.32 -21.15
CA ALA A 292 -12.97 -16.14 -21.20
C ALA A 292 -13.20 -15.62 -22.64
N ARG A 293 -12.24 -15.82 -23.56
CA ARG A 293 -12.37 -15.46 -24.99
C ARG A 293 -13.13 -16.50 -25.82
N GLU A 294 -13.27 -17.74 -25.33
CA GLU A 294 -13.89 -18.88 -26.04
C GLU A 294 -15.40 -19.02 -25.76
N VAL A 295 -15.96 -18.34 -24.75
CA VAL A 295 -17.40 -18.39 -24.43
C VAL A 295 -18.16 -17.37 -25.29
N PRO A 296 -19.02 -17.79 -26.25
CA PRO A 296 -19.84 -16.85 -27.01
C PRO A 296 -21.01 -16.35 -26.16
N PRO A 297 -21.53 -15.13 -26.39
CA PRO A 297 -22.82 -14.73 -25.84
C PRO A 297 -23.90 -15.61 -26.50
N SER A 298 -24.46 -16.56 -25.76
CA SER A 298 -25.54 -17.40 -26.28
C SER A 298 -26.79 -16.55 -26.48
N GLY A 299 -27.12 -16.26 -27.75
CA GLY A 299 -28.40 -15.68 -28.14
C GLY A 299 -29.47 -16.74 -28.33
N VAL A 300 -30.57 -16.65 -27.56
CA VAL A 300 -31.94 -17.06 -27.93
C VAL A 300 -32.94 -16.14 -27.20
N ARG A 301 -34.06 -15.81 -27.88
CA ARG A 301 -35.05 -14.76 -27.62
C ARG A 301 -35.67 -14.76 -26.21
N ALA A 302 -35.90 -13.52 -25.75
CA ALA A 302 -36.57 -13.13 -24.53
C ALA A 302 -37.99 -13.70 -24.38
N SER A 303 -38.28 -14.30 -23.22
CA SER A 303 -39.62 -14.29 -22.61
C SER A 303 -39.54 -13.45 -21.34
N SER A 304 -40.45 -12.49 -21.26
CA SER A 304 -40.54 -11.44 -20.24
C SER A 304 -40.78 -11.99 -18.83
N THR A 305 -39.74 -12.03 -18.01
CA THR A 305 -39.74 -11.73 -16.56
C THR A 305 -38.31 -11.83 -16.01
N GLY A 306 -37.69 -10.69 -15.69
CA GLY A 306 -36.57 -10.59 -14.73
C GLY A 306 -35.20 -11.17 -15.13
N SER A 307 -34.40 -10.34 -15.82
CA SER A 307 -32.92 -10.23 -15.89
C SER A 307 -32.04 -11.28 -15.16
N SER A 308 -30.95 -11.85 -15.72
CA SER A 308 -30.04 -11.35 -16.76
C SER A 308 -29.38 -12.49 -17.54
N THR A 309 -29.22 -12.26 -18.84
CA THR A 309 -28.59 -13.15 -19.82
C THR A 309 -27.06 -13.03 -19.76
N GLY A 310 -26.40 -14.05 -19.22
CA GLY A 310 -24.96 -14.27 -19.23
C GLY A 310 -24.67 -15.68 -18.73
N THR A 311 -23.57 -16.31 -19.16
CA THR A 311 -23.13 -17.58 -18.56
C THR A 311 -23.01 -17.37 -17.05
N SER A 312 -23.74 -18.16 -16.25
CA SER A 312 -23.73 -18.03 -14.79
C SER A 312 -22.28 -18.04 -14.27
N ARG A 313 -21.95 -17.10 -13.36
CA ARG A 313 -20.58 -16.92 -12.84
C ARG A 313 -20.02 -18.20 -12.20
N VAL A 314 -20.89 -18.99 -11.56
CA VAL A 314 -20.49 -20.29 -10.99
C VAL A 314 -20.13 -21.29 -12.08
N GLU A 315 -20.77 -21.25 -13.25
CA GLU A 315 -20.46 -22.11 -14.39
C GLU A 315 -19.13 -21.72 -15.04
N TYR A 316 -18.85 -20.41 -15.13
CA TYR A 316 -17.53 -19.91 -15.52
C TYR A 316 -16.45 -20.39 -14.55
N LEU A 317 -16.63 -20.20 -13.23
CA LEU A 317 -15.67 -20.61 -12.22
C LEU A 317 -15.43 -22.12 -12.22
N ARG A 318 -16.49 -22.92 -12.32
CA ARG A 318 -16.39 -24.38 -12.42
C ARG A 318 -15.52 -24.79 -13.60
N ALA A 319 -15.76 -24.23 -14.78
CA ALA A 319 -14.96 -24.51 -15.97
C ALA A 319 -13.52 -23.99 -15.84
N ALA A 320 -13.34 -22.80 -15.27
CA ALA A 320 -12.08 -22.11 -15.07
C ALA A 320 -11.10 -22.87 -14.17
N VAL A 321 -11.61 -23.52 -13.12
CA VAL A 321 -10.78 -24.31 -12.19
C VAL A 321 -10.96 -25.81 -12.36
N GLU A 322 -11.61 -26.26 -13.43
CA GLU A 322 -11.83 -27.69 -13.73
C GLU A 322 -12.45 -28.46 -12.54
N ALA A 323 -13.38 -27.81 -11.82
CA ALA A 323 -14.08 -28.41 -10.69
C ALA A 323 -15.34 -29.16 -11.16
N ASP A 324 -15.82 -30.09 -10.33
CA ASP A 324 -17.05 -30.84 -10.62
C ASP A 324 -18.29 -29.95 -10.51
N ALA A 325 -18.33 -29.08 -9.49
CA ALA A 325 -19.44 -28.17 -9.25
C ALA A 325 -18.99 -26.93 -8.47
N VAL A 326 -19.71 -25.82 -8.62
CA VAL A 326 -19.50 -24.58 -7.85
C VAL A 326 -20.84 -24.05 -7.35
N GLY A 327 -20.88 -23.65 -6.07
CA GLY A 327 -22.03 -22.99 -5.45
C GLY A 327 -21.64 -21.64 -4.86
N TYR A 328 -22.46 -20.61 -5.12
CA TYR A 328 -22.38 -19.32 -4.46
C TYR A 328 -23.37 -19.29 -3.30
N LEU A 329 -22.86 -19.23 -2.09
CA LEU A 329 -23.65 -19.40 -0.87
C LEU A 329 -23.67 -18.10 -0.07
N ASN A 330 -24.83 -17.79 0.49
CA ASN A 330 -24.99 -16.77 1.52
C ASN A 330 -25.21 -17.45 2.87
N TYR A 331 -24.58 -16.90 3.91
CA TYR A 331 -24.79 -17.28 5.30
C TYR A 331 -25.46 -16.12 6.02
N GLU A 332 -26.66 -16.36 6.54
CA GLU A 332 -27.43 -15.38 7.30
C GLU A 332 -28.27 -16.09 8.36
N ALA A 333 -28.32 -15.53 9.57
CA ALA A 333 -29.12 -16.05 10.68
C ALA A 333 -28.88 -17.56 10.98
N GLY A 334 -27.63 -18.01 10.88
CA GLY A 334 -27.26 -19.40 11.18
C GLY A 334 -27.51 -20.40 10.04
N LYS A 335 -27.89 -19.94 8.84
CA LYS A 335 -28.28 -20.82 7.72
C LYS A 335 -27.51 -20.47 6.45
N PHE A 336 -27.14 -21.52 5.70
CA PHE A 336 -26.62 -21.38 4.34
C PHE A 336 -27.75 -21.47 3.32
N THR A 337 -27.73 -20.57 2.34
CA THR A 337 -28.64 -20.58 1.18
C THR A 337 -27.82 -20.46 -0.10
N ALA A 338 -28.08 -21.34 -1.07
CA ALA A 338 -27.51 -21.21 -2.42
C ALA A 338 -28.18 -20.03 -3.12
N MET A 339 -27.36 -19.04 -3.47
CA MET A 339 -27.78 -17.87 -4.25
C MET A 339 -27.67 -18.13 -5.76
N ASP A 340 -26.65 -18.91 -6.15
CA ASP A 340 -26.45 -19.42 -7.51
C ASP A 340 -25.64 -20.71 -7.42
N ALA A 341 -25.82 -21.66 -8.36
CA ALA A 341 -25.10 -22.93 -8.33
C ALA A 341 -25.08 -23.61 -9.71
N THR A 342 -23.98 -24.30 -10.03
CA THR A 342 -23.91 -25.14 -11.22
C THR A 342 -24.87 -26.32 -11.10
N ALA A 343 -25.36 -26.87 -12.22
CA ALA A 343 -26.38 -27.93 -12.22
C ALA A 343 -26.00 -29.18 -11.39
N ALA A 344 -24.71 -29.49 -11.26
CA ALA A 344 -24.19 -30.62 -10.48
C ALA A 344 -23.97 -30.31 -8.98
N PHE A 345 -24.26 -29.09 -8.52
CA PHE A 345 -24.08 -28.69 -7.13
C PHE A 345 -25.32 -29.07 -6.30
N ASP A 346 -25.13 -29.92 -5.29
CA ASP A 346 -26.19 -30.28 -4.33
C ASP A 346 -25.90 -29.66 -2.95
N MET A 347 -26.84 -28.84 -2.47
CA MET A 347 -26.76 -28.21 -1.15
C MET A 347 -26.89 -29.22 0.00
N ASN A 348 -27.64 -30.31 -0.18
CA ASN A 348 -27.79 -31.33 0.86
C ASN A 348 -26.48 -32.07 1.11
N ASP A 349 -25.67 -32.23 0.07
CA ASP A 349 -24.35 -32.83 0.17
C ASP A 349 -23.30 -31.83 0.72
N ALA A 350 -23.48 -30.53 0.46
CA ALA A 350 -22.57 -29.49 0.94
C ALA A 350 -22.79 -29.13 2.43
N LEU A 351 -24.03 -29.18 2.92
CA LEU A 351 -24.38 -28.70 4.26
C LEU A 351 -23.64 -29.40 5.42
N PRO A 352 -23.47 -30.74 5.43
CA PRO A 352 -22.71 -31.44 6.47
C PRO A 352 -21.23 -31.01 6.51
N LEU A 353 -20.64 -30.71 5.35
CA LEU A 353 -19.26 -30.23 5.23
C LEU A 353 -19.09 -28.77 5.67
N LEU A 354 -20.14 -27.97 5.60
CA LEU A 354 -20.16 -26.57 6.06
C LEU A 354 -20.47 -26.46 7.56
N GLN A 355 -21.13 -27.44 8.18
CA GLN A 355 -21.55 -27.35 9.58
C GLN A 355 -20.53 -27.83 10.62
N THR A 356 -19.36 -28.34 10.20
CA THR A 356 -18.30 -28.78 11.11
C THR A 356 -17.61 -27.60 11.79
N THR A 357 -18.09 -27.21 12.97
CA THR A 357 -17.35 -26.35 13.90
C THR A 357 -17.19 -27.06 15.25
N GLY A 358 -15.96 -27.10 15.75
CA GLY A 358 -15.67 -27.56 17.12
C GLY A 358 -16.26 -26.60 18.15
N GLN A 359 -16.57 -27.11 19.35
CA GLN A 359 -17.12 -26.30 20.43
C GLN A 359 -16.18 -25.13 20.78
N GLY A 360 -16.70 -23.89 20.78
CA GLY A 360 -16.00 -22.70 21.27
C GLY A 360 -15.37 -21.77 20.22
N GLN A 361 -15.53 -22.03 18.92
CA GLN A 361 -15.12 -21.12 17.84
C GLN A 361 -16.34 -20.35 17.26
N PRO A 362 -16.18 -19.11 16.77
CA PRO A 362 -17.26 -18.42 16.08
C PRO A 362 -17.77 -19.28 14.90
N PRO A 363 -19.09 -19.31 14.64
CA PRO A 363 -19.64 -20.18 13.62
C PRO A 363 -19.05 -19.82 12.26
N PHE A 364 -18.59 -20.84 11.54
CA PHE A 364 -18.23 -20.76 10.15
C PHE A 364 -19.42 -20.17 9.36
N PRO A 365 -19.23 -19.13 8.51
CA PRO A 365 -18.01 -18.50 7.96
C PRO A 365 -17.59 -17.16 8.61
N LEU A 366 -18.04 -16.86 9.83
CA LEU A 366 -17.83 -15.54 10.46
C LEU A 366 -16.45 -15.35 11.12
N ASP A 367 -15.64 -16.40 11.29
CA ASP A 367 -14.29 -16.32 11.88
C ASP A 367 -13.30 -15.56 10.99
N PRO A 368 -12.73 -14.40 11.39
CA PRO A 368 -11.79 -13.62 10.57
C PRO A 368 -10.50 -14.38 10.21
N ARG A 369 -10.13 -15.43 10.94
CA ARG A 369 -8.99 -16.33 10.62
C ARG A 369 -9.29 -17.31 9.48
N TRP A 370 -10.55 -17.35 9.03
CA TRP A 370 -11.06 -18.28 8.03
C TRP A 370 -10.80 -17.76 6.61
N PHE A 371 -9.54 -17.76 6.15
CA PHE A 371 -9.17 -17.40 4.77
C PHE A 371 -9.01 -18.66 3.90
N GLY A 372 -10.12 -19.17 3.37
CA GLY A 372 -10.14 -20.40 2.58
C GLY A 372 -10.03 -21.67 3.44
N HIS A 373 -10.90 -22.64 3.20
CA HIS A 373 -10.83 -23.94 3.90
C HIS A 373 -11.24 -25.08 2.98
N VAL A 374 -10.70 -26.27 3.24
CA VAL A 374 -10.98 -27.49 2.49
C VAL A 374 -11.72 -28.45 3.40
N ALA A 375 -13.04 -28.57 3.21
CA ALA A 375 -13.85 -29.56 3.90
C ALA A 375 -13.77 -30.91 3.16
N ARG A 376 -13.69 -32.01 3.91
CA ARG A 376 -13.60 -33.38 3.35
C ARG A 376 -14.62 -34.30 4.04
N GLY A 377 -15.31 -35.11 3.25
CA GLY A 377 -16.28 -36.09 3.74
C GLY A 377 -16.88 -36.90 2.59
N ASP A 378 -17.21 -38.18 2.83
CA ASP A 378 -17.84 -39.10 1.87
C ASP A 378 -17.19 -39.14 0.47
N GLY A 379 -15.86 -39.12 0.43
CA GLY A 379 -15.08 -39.17 -0.82
C GLY A 379 -15.10 -37.88 -1.64
N ARG A 380 -15.70 -36.80 -1.11
CA ARG A 380 -15.75 -35.48 -1.73
C ARG A 380 -14.89 -34.49 -0.98
N GLN A 381 -14.41 -33.50 -1.71
CA GLN A 381 -13.62 -32.40 -1.18
C GLN A 381 -14.21 -31.08 -1.63
N MET A 382 -14.33 -30.11 -0.72
CA MET A 382 -14.92 -28.81 -1.02
C MET A 382 -14.00 -27.68 -0.55
N LEU A 383 -13.54 -26.86 -1.48
CA LEU A 383 -12.79 -25.64 -1.21
C LEU A 383 -13.79 -24.48 -1.04
N CYS A 384 -13.89 -23.98 0.19
CA CYS A 384 -14.77 -22.90 0.58
C CYS A 384 -13.96 -21.59 0.65
N VAL A 385 -14.32 -20.61 -0.16
CA VAL A 385 -13.62 -19.33 -0.31
C VAL A 385 -14.54 -18.18 0.13
N PRO A 386 -14.22 -17.46 1.22
CA PRO A 386 -15.00 -16.28 1.61
C PRO A 386 -14.90 -15.19 0.54
N LEU A 387 -16.04 -14.55 0.25
CA LEU A 387 -16.14 -13.47 -0.73
C LEU A 387 -16.36 -12.13 -0.05
N ASP A 388 -17.45 -11.97 0.69
CA ASP A 388 -17.75 -10.75 1.45
C ASP A 388 -18.26 -11.10 2.85
N ARG A 389 -18.09 -10.15 3.78
CA ARG A 389 -18.58 -10.29 5.16
C ARG A 389 -19.12 -8.97 5.67
N SER A 390 -20.18 -9.07 6.45
CA SER A 390 -20.75 -7.98 7.24
C SER A 390 -21.27 -8.55 8.56
N GLU A 391 -21.75 -7.69 9.45
CA GLU A 391 -22.17 -8.12 10.79
C GLU A 391 -23.29 -9.18 10.70
N GLY A 392 -22.98 -10.41 11.11
CA GLY A 392 -23.91 -11.55 11.08
C GLY A 392 -24.21 -12.14 9.70
N LYS A 393 -23.57 -11.65 8.62
CA LYS A 393 -23.74 -12.18 7.26
C LYS A 393 -22.41 -12.42 6.55
N ALA A 394 -22.38 -13.42 5.68
CA ALA A 394 -21.21 -13.67 4.85
C ALA A 394 -21.60 -14.37 3.54
N SER A 395 -20.86 -14.09 2.49
CA SER A 395 -20.97 -14.80 1.22
C SER A 395 -19.70 -15.60 0.95
N LEU A 396 -19.85 -16.78 0.33
CA LEU A 396 -18.72 -17.63 -0.01
C LEU A 396 -18.94 -18.39 -1.32
N CYS A 397 -17.84 -18.77 -1.95
CA CYS A 397 -17.81 -19.68 -3.08
C CYS A 397 -17.42 -21.08 -2.58
N ALA A 398 -18.24 -22.08 -2.88
CA ALA A 398 -18.01 -23.48 -2.56
C ALA A 398 -17.65 -24.24 -3.83
N VAL A 399 -16.39 -24.64 -3.96
CA VAL A 399 -15.86 -25.36 -5.12
C VAL A 399 -15.75 -26.84 -4.78
N VAL A 400 -16.51 -27.69 -5.46
CA VAL A 400 -16.59 -29.13 -5.21
C VAL A 400 -15.62 -29.87 -6.11
N ASN A 401 -14.81 -30.75 -5.50
CA ASN A 401 -13.73 -31.51 -6.10
C ASN A 401 -12.82 -30.68 -7.02
N PRO A 402 -12.23 -29.57 -6.53
CA PRO A 402 -11.23 -28.86 -7.31
C PRO A 402 -9.99 -29.75 -7.53
N PRO A 403 -9.21 -29.52 -8.60
CA PRO A 403 -7.94 -30.19 -8.84
C PRO A 403 -7.00 -30.09 -7.64
N THR A 404 -6.23 -31.15 -7.39
CA THR A 404 -5.34 -31.26 -6.22
C THR A 404 -4.36 -30.09 -6.13
N TRP A 405 -3.81 -29.63 -7.25
CA TRP A 405 -2.87 -28.50 -7.26
C TRP A 405 -3.51 -27.18 -6.74
N LEU A 406 -4.79 -26.94 -6.99
CA LEU A 406 -5.49 -25.73 -6.51
C LEU A 406 -5.74 -25.78 -5.00
N VAL A 407 -5.88 -27.00 -4.48
CA VAL A 407 -6.01 -27.28 -3.05
C VAL A 407 -4.66 -27.12 -2.37
N ASP A 408 -3.61 -27.65 -2.99
CA ASP A 408 -2.23 -27.59 -2.51
C ASP A 408 -1.69 -26.15 -2.49
N LEU A 409 -2.20 -25.27 -3.37
CA LEU A 409 -1.95 -23.83 -3.31
C LEU A 409 -2.43 -23.17 -2.01
N GLY A 410 -3.38 -23.77 -1.29
CA GLY A 410 -3.87 -23.25 -0.01
C GLY A 410 -4.44 -21.82 -0.10
N GLN A 411 -3.96 -20.93 0.78
CA GLN A 411 -4.43 -19.54 0.87
C GLN A 411 -4.23 -18.74 -0.44
N PRO A 412 -3.10 -18.85 -1.16
CA PRO A 412 -2.97 -18.35 -2.53
C PRO A 412 -4.09 -18.77 -3.48
N GLY A 413 -4.47 -20.05 -3.48
CA GLY A 413 -5.57 -20.58 -4.30
C GLY A 413 -6.92 -19.95 -3.93
N ALA A 414 -7.19 -19.81 -2.63
CA ALA A 414 -8.37 -19.11 -2.14
C ALA A 414 -8.38 -17.62 -2.54
N LYS A 415 -7.23 -16.93 -2.49
CA LYS A 415 -7.11 -15.53 -2.94
C LYS A 415 -7.37 -15.40 -4.44
N ILE A 416 -6.81 -16.29 -5.26
CA ILE A 416 -7.05 -16.33 -6.71
C ILE A 416 -8.55 -16.48 -6.97
N LEU A 417 -9.21 -17.43 -6.34
CA LEU A 417 -10.65 -17.67 -6.48
C LEU A 417 -11.50 -16.47 -6.01
N ALA A 418 -11.15 -15.85 -4.89
CA ALA A 418 -11.85 -14.67 -4.39
C ALA A 418 -11.71 -13.48 -5.35
N THR A 419 -10.53 -13.28 -5.94
CA THR A 419 -10.32 -12.22 -6.93
C THR A 419 -10.99 -12.57 -8.26
N LEU A 420 -10.96 -13.83 -8.69
CA LEU A 420 -11.69 -14.32 -9.88
C LEU A 420 -13.19 -14.05 -9.77
N TRP A 421 -13.76 -14.27 -8.59
CA TRP A 421 -15.18 -13.99 -8.33
C TRP A 421 -15.53 -12.51 -8.55
N ARG A 422 -14.64 -11.61 -8.13
CA ARG A 422 -14.83 -10.16 -8.21
C ARG A 422 -14.54 -9.60 -9.59
N ALA A 423 -13.63 -10.23 -10.34
CA ALA A 423 -13.20 -9.75 -11.64
C ALA A 423 -14.13 -10.21 -12.77
N ASP A 424 -14.43 -9.30 -13.70
CA ASP A 424 -15.26 -9.59 -14.86
C ASP A 424 -14.41 -10.06 -16.05
N PHE A 425 -13.99 -11.32 -16.02
CA PHE A 425 -13.17 -11.93 -17.05
C PHE A 425 -13.85 -11.96 -18.43
N ALA A 426 -15.18 -12.05 -18.49
CA ALA A 426 -15.93 -12.06 -19.74
C ALA A 426 -15.87 -10.70 -20.44
N LYS A 427 -15.94 -9.61 -19.66
CA LYS A 427 -15.89 -8.25 -20.20
C LYS A 427 -14.46 -7.78 -20.48
N ALA A 428 -13.51 -8.05 -19.59
CA ALA A 428 -12.15 -7.51 -19.65
C ALA A 428 -11.09 -8.52 -19.17
N PRO A 429 -10.79 -9.57 -19.97
CA PRO A 429 -9.96 -10.70 -19.51
C PRO A 429 -8.53 -10.30 -19.12
N VAL A 430 -7.93 -9.35 -19.84
CA VAL A 430 -6.56 -8.87 -19.56
C VAL A 430 -6.49 -8.13 -18.22
N GLU A 431 -7.46 -7.26 -17.94
CA GLU A 431 -7.48 -6.51 -16.68
C GLU A 431 -7.86 -7.37 -15.49
N ALA A 432 -8.76 -8.33 -15.71
CA ALA A 432 -9.12 -9.30 -14.71
C ALA A 432 -7.89 -10.14 -14.29
N GLU A 433 -7.02 -10.50 -15.24
CA GLU A 433 -5.72 -11.12 -14.96
C GLU A 433 -4.79 -10.20 -14.15
N ILE A 434 -4.68 -8.91 -14.51
CA ILE A 434 -3.93 -7.91 -13.72
C ILE A 434 -4.48 -7.80 -12.30
N GLN A 435 -5.81 -7.83 -12.12
CA GLN A 435 -6.44 -7.78 -10.79
C GLN A 435 -6.09 -9.01 -9.96
N VAL A 436 -6.09 -10.21 -10.54
CA VAL A 436 -5.65 -11.44 -9.85
C VAL A 436 -4.20 -11.31 -9.39
N LEU A 437 -3.29 -10.92 -10.28
CA LEU A 437 -1.88 -10.76 -9.96
C LEU A 437 -1.66 -9.66 -8.91
N SER A 438 -2.36 -8.53 -9.03
CA SER A 438 -2.28 -7.44 -8.04
C SER A 438 -2.84 -7.85 -6.69
N GLY A 439 -3.92 -8.65 -6.67
CA GLY A 439 -4.51 -9.19 -5.45
C GLY A 439 -3.58 -10.19 -4.75
N LEU A 440 -2.87 -11.03 -5.50
CA LEU A 440 -1.82 -11.89 -4.97
C LEU A 440 -0.67 -11.07 -4.39
N ARG A 441 -0.19 -10.05 -5.12
CA ARG A 441 0.87 -9.16 -4.65
C ARG A 441 0.49 -8.44 -3.36
N ALA A 442 -0.73 -7.93 -3.27
CA ALA A 442 -1.22 -7.26 -2.07
C ALA A 442 -1.34 -8.20 -0.86
N ALA A 443 -1.68 -9.47 -1.08
CA ALA A 443 -1.84 -10.45 -0.01
C ALA A 443 -0.53 -11.12 0.43
N PHE A 444 0.41 -11.32 -0.49
CA PHE A 444 1.60 -12.14 -0.27
C PHE A 444 2.92 -11.40 -0.51
N GLY A 445 2.88 -10.12 -0.90
CA GLY A 445 4.07 -9.32 -1.17
C GLY A 445 4.66 -9.55 -2.57
N ARG A 446 5.98 -9.73 -2.68
CA ARG A 446 6.65 -9.90 -3.98
C ARG A 446 6.21 -11.22 -4.63
N LEU A 447 5.82 -11.13 -5.90
CA LEU A 447 5.50 -12.29 -6.73
C LEU A 447 6.72 -12.83 -7.48
N PRO A 448 6.71 -14.11 -7.88
CA PRO A 448 7.72 -14.69 -8.75
C PRO A 448 7.97 -13.81 -9.99
N ARG A 449 9.22 -13.80 -10.48
CA ARG A 449 9.64 -12.94 -11.61
C ARG A 449 8.74 -13.11 -12.84
N GLU A 450 8.39 -14.33 -13.19
CA GLU A 450 7.51 -14.64 -14.34
C GLU A 450 6.15 -13.95 -14.21
N MET A 451 5.55 -13.97 -13.02
CA MET A 451 4.26 -13.32 -12.75
C MET A 451 4.38 -11.80 -12.77
N PHE A 452 5.51 -11.27 -12.32
CA PHE A 452 5.80 -9.84 -12.39
C PHE A 452 5.94 -9.36 -13.84
N GLU A 453 6.76 -10.05 -14.65
CA GLU A 453 6.95 -9.75 -16.06
C GLU A 453 5.63 -9.90 -16.84
N ARG A 454 4.87 -10.96 -16.55
CA ARG A 454 3.52 -11.16 -17.10
C ARG A 454 2.58 -10.00 -16.79
N CYS A 455 2.53 -9.55 -15.53
CA CYS A 455 1.69 -8.42 -15.15
C CYS A 455 2.13 -7.14 -15.87
N LEU A 456 3.44 -6.92 -16.03
CA LEU A 456 3.97 -5.76 -16.72
C LEU A 456 3.57 -5.76 -18.20
N ASP A 457 3.65 -6.90 -18.87
CA ASP A 457 3.28 -7.01 -20.29
C ASP A 457 1.77 -6.82 -20.51
N LEU A 458 0.93 -7.39 -19.65
CA LEU A 458 -0.51 -7.16 -19.66
C LEU A 458 -0.82 -5.68 -19.40
N TYR A 459 -0.10 -5.08 -18.47
CA TYR A 459 -0.27 -3.67 -18.14
C TYR A 459 0.07 -2.77 -19.33
N ARG A 460 1.20 -3.02 -20.00
CA ARG A 460 1.59 -2.36 -21.26
C ARG A 460 0.50 -2.51 -22.32
N GLN A 461 -0.08 -3.71 -22.46
CA GLN A 461 -1.16 -3.94 -23.42
C GLN A 461 -2.38 -3.06 -23.14
N VAL A 462 -2.81 -2.97 -21.87
CA VAL A 462 -3.96 -2.13 -21.46
C VAL A 462 -3.66 -0.65 -21.65
N LEU A 463 -2.48 -0.17 -21.25
CA LEU A 463 -2.10 1.23 -21.46
C LEU A 463 -2.06 1.61 -22.94
N ASN A 464 -1.57 0.71 -23.79
CA ASN A 464 -1.57 0.92 -25.23
C ASN A 464 -2.97 0.96 -25.83
N SER A 465 -3.98 0.34 -25.21
CA SER A 465 -5.37 0.42 -25.67
C SER A 465 -6.08 1.71 -25.26
N PHE A 466 -5.48 2.56 -24.43
CA PHE A 466 -6.11 3.83 -24.05
C PHE A 466 -6.14 4.83 -25.22
N HIS A 467 -7.14 5.70 -25.19
CA HIS A 467 -7.23 6.87 -26.04
C HIS A 467 -6.76 8.10 -25.27
N ILE A 468 -6.24 9.08 -25.99
CA ILE A 468 -5.91 10.39 -25.43
C ILE A 468 -6.96 11.37 -25.93
N VAL A 469 -7.52 12.15 -25.01
CA VAL A 469 -8.37 13.30 -25.32
C VAL A 469 -7.71 14.56 -24.80
N PHE A 470 -8.01 15.69 -25.44
CA PHE A 470 -7.42 16.99 -25.14
C PHE A 470 -8.45 17.89 -24.51
N GLN A 471 -8.25 18.25 -23.24
CA GLN A 471 -9.10 19.22 -22.55
C GLN A 471 -8.49 20.63 -22.68
N PRO A 472 -9.25 21.64 -23.13
CA PRO A 472 -8.68 22.96 -23.37
C PRO A 472 -8.51 23.76 -22.07
N VAL A 473 -7.34 24.40 -21.95
CA VAL A 473 -7.09 25.47 -20.97
C VAL A 473 -7.45 26.79 -21.64
N ILE A 474 -8.34 27.56 -21.01
CA ILE A 474 -8.92 28.77 -21.61
C ILE A 474 -8.31 30.01 -21.00
N ARG A 475 -7.78 30.89 -21.85
CA ARG A 475 -7.47 32.27 -21.46
C ARG A 475 -8.75 33.09 -21.46
N ILE A 476 -9.00 33.83 -20.38
CA ILE A 476 -10.14 34.73 -20.22
C ILE A 476 -9.72 36.20 -20.26
N GLY A 477 -10.67 37.06 -20.63
CA GLY A 477 -10.47 38.51 -20.73
C GLY A 477 -11.79 39.27 -20.86
N GLU A 478 -11.73 40.59 -20.75
CA GLU A 478 -12.92 41.46 -20.78
C GLU A 478 -13.49 41.66 -22.19
N SER A 479 -12.74 41.30 -23.24
CA SER A 479 -13.21 41.33 -24.62
C SER A 479 -13.16 39.93 -25.26
N PRO A 480 -14.08 39.59 -26.18
CA PRO A 480 -14.11 38.28 -26.83
C PRO A 480 -12.82 37.92 -27.57
N ASN A 481 -12.08 38.92 -28.05
CA ASN A 481 -10.79 38.73 -28.73
C ASN A 481 -9.64 38.36 -27.77
N GLN A 482 -9.80 38.62 -26.47
CA GLN A 482 -8.88 38.20 -25.43
C GLN A 482 -9.22 36.81 -24.87
N VAL A 483 -10.36 36.22 -25.28
CA VAL A 483 -10.80 34.90 -24.87
C VAL A 483 -10.45 33.86 -25.93
N GLY A 484 -9.80 32.77 -25.53
CA GLY A 484 -9.40 31.71 -26.46
C GLY A 484 -8.68 30.56 -25.79
N VAL A 485 -8.44 29.49 -26.55
CA VAL A 485 -7.66 28.35 -26.08
C VAL A 485 -6.19 28.76 -25.93
N HIS A 486 -5.68 28.63 -24.71
CA HIS A 486 -4.29 28.83 -24.36
C HIS A 486 -3.46 27.60 -24.70
N GLY A 487 -3.89 26.43 -24.24
CA GLY A 487 -3.23 25.14 -24.41
C GLY A 487 -4.21 24.00 -24.19
N TYR A 488 -3.70 22.77 -24.15
CA TYR A 488 -4.49 21.57 -23.90
C TYR A 488 -3.82 20.68 -22.87
N GLU A 489 -4.61 19.99 -22.05
CA GLU A 489 -4.15 18.88 -21.22
C GLU A 489 -4.49 17.54 -21.90
N ALA A 490 -3.49 16.67 -22.01
CA ALA A 490 -3.65 15.32 -22.52
C ALA A 490 -4.13 14.37 -21.41
N LEU A 491 -5.32 13.79 -21.61
CA LEU A 491 -5.97 12.93 -20.62
C LEU A 491 -6.27 11.55 -21.20
N ALA A 492 -5.93 10.50 -20.45
CA ALA A 492 -6.20 9.12 -20.84
C ALA A 492 -7.68 8.75 -20.65
N ARG A 493 -8.25 7.98 -21.59
CA ARG A 493 -9.63 7.46 -21.59
C ARG A 493 -9.69 6.02 -22.13
N ARG A 494 -10.73 5.23 -21.81
CA ARG A 494 -10.91 3.91 -22.43
C ARG A 494 -11.44 4.02 -23.84
N SER A 495 -12.35 4.94 -24.08
CA SER A 495 -12.74 5.39 -25.41
C SER A 495 -12.77 6.92 -25.48
N PRO A 496 -12.75 7.52 -26.68
CA PRO A 496 -12.83 8.98 -26.83
C PRO A 496 -14.09 9.62 -26.23
N GLU A 497 -15.16 8.85 -26.05
CA GLU A 497 -16.46 9.29 -25.51
C GLU A 497 -16.51 9.29 -23.99
N ASP A 498 -15.60 8.58 -23.32
CA ASP A 498 -15.58 8.48 -21.87
C ASP A 498 -15.19 9.80 -21.22
N GLN A 499 -15.89 10.14 -20.13
CA GLN A 499 -15.62 11.37 -19.39
C GLN A 499 -14.52 11.22 -18.34
N SER A 500 -14.38 10.02 -17.77
CA SER A 500 -13.47 9.76 -16.65
C SER A 500 -12.19 9.05 -17.10
N ALA A 501 -11.11 9.34 -16.39
CA ALA A 501 -9.86 8.60 -16.55
C ALA A 501 -10.05 7.13 -16.11
N PRO A 502 -9.34 6.17 -16.73
CA PRO A 502 -9.33 4.77 -16.32
C PRO A 502 -8.51 4.55 -15.04
N LEU A 503 -8.93 5.20 -13.94
CA LEU A 503 -8.16 5.37 -12.70
C LEU A 503 -7.71 4.03 -12.11
N ALA A 504 -8.60 3.04 -12.05
CA ALA A 504 -8.28 1.71 -11.51
C ALA A 504 -7.08 1.05 -12.21
N MET A 505 -6.86 1.31 -13.50
CA MET A 505 -5.71 0.81 -14.23
C MET A 505 -4.49 1.72 -14.09
N LEU A 506 -4.68 3.04 -14.04
CA LEU A 506 -3.55 3.97 -13.80
C LEU A 506 -2.92 3.75 -12.41
N GLN A 507 -3.71 3.36 -11.41
CA GLN A 507 -3.29 3.06 -10.03
C GLN A 507 -2.61 1.70 -9.86
N VAL A 508 -2.67 0.80 -10.86
CA VAL A 508 -1.89 -0.45 -10.83
C VAL A 508 -0.41 -0.15 -10.63
N ALA A 509 0.08 0.93 -11.24
CA ALA A 509 1.47 1.35 -11.12
C ALA A 509 1.89 1.61 -9.66
N GLU A 510 1.03 2.20 -8.84
CA GLU A 510 1.31 2.48 -7.42
C GLU A 510 1.44 1.19 -6.61
N THR A 511 0.64 0.17 -6.94
CA THR A 511 0.69 -1.15 -6.29
C THR A 511 1.96 -1.92 -6.66
N TRP A 512 2.43 -1.75 -7.90
CA TRP A 512 3.54 -2.52 -8.46
C TRP A 512 4.91 -1.84 -8.34
N GLY A 513 4.93 -0.54 -8.04
CA GLY A 513 6.13 0.25 -7.75
C GLY A 513 6.73 0.95 -8.97
N ASP A 514 7.90 1.54 -8.76
CA ASP A 514 8.48 2.54 -9.68
C ASP A 514 8.66 2.06 -11.12
N HIS A 515 8.94 0.76 -11.36
CA HIS A 515 9.06 0.24 -12.72
C HIS A 515 7.73 0.38 -13.49
N PHE A 516 6.59 0.08 -12.87
CA PHE A 516 5.29 0.23 -13.52
C PHE A 516 4.92 1.71 -13.66
N VAL A 517 5.30 2.55 -12.70
CA VAL A 517 5.09 4.01 -12.75
C VAL A 517 5.82 4.63 -13.93
N VAL A 518 7.12 4.33 -14.08
CA VAL A 518 7.95 4.80 -15.19
C VAL A 518 7.43 4.28 -16.52
N GLU A 519 7.06 3.00 -16.60
CA GLU A 519 6.52 2.40 -17.82
C GLU A 519 5.19 3.04 -18.24
N ARG A 520 4.29 3.27 -17.28
CA ARG A 520 3.02 3.96 -17.50
C ARG A 520 3.25 5.34 -18.08
N ASP A 521 4.07 6.14 -17.43
CA ASP A 521 4.28 7.54 -17.81
C ASP A 521 4.96 7.63 -19.19
N LYS A 522 5.88 6.71 -19.54
CA LYS A 522 6.47 6.61 -20.89
C LYS A 522 5.43 6.33 -21.97
N ILE A 523 4.55 5.34 -21.76
CA ILE A 523 3.53 4.97 -22.74
C ILE A 523 2.52 6.10 -22.91
N ILE A 524 2.08 6.72 -21.81
CA ILE A 524 1.14 7.85 -21.86
C ILE A 524 1.77 9.06 -22.57
N LEU A 525 3.03 9.37 -22.29
CA LEU A 525 3.78 10.43 -22.98
C LEU A 525 3.84 10.21 -24.50
N GLU A 526 4.28 9.03 -24.96
CA GLU A 526 4.37 8.71 -26.38
C GLU A 526 3.00 8.82 -27.05
N LYS A 527 1.95 8.28 -26.40
CA LYS A 527 0.58 8.35 -26.91
C LYS A 527 0.06 9.78 -26.96
N ALA A 528 0.34 10.60 -25.94
CA ALA A 528 -0.10 11.99 -25.87
C ALA A 528 0.53 12.82 -27.00
N LEU A 529 1.85 12.75 -27.17
CA LEU A 529 2.55 13.48 -28.23
C LEU A 529 2.15 12.99 -29.62
N SER A 530 2.05 11.68 -29.82
CA SER A 530 1.62 11.10 -31.10
C SER A 530 0.17 11.46 -31.46
N ALA A 531 -0.74 11.43 -30.48
CA ALA A 531 -2.14 11.81 -30.69
C ALA A 531 -2.27 13.30 -30.95
N TYR A 532 -1.49 14.13 -30.24
CA TYR A 532 -1.54 15.59 -30.41
C TYR A 532 -0.98 15.99 -31.77
N ALA A 533 0.14 15.41 -32.21
CA ALA A 533 0.71 15.70 -33.53
C ALA A 533 -0.31 15.43 -34.65
N ARG A 534 -1.08 14.34 -34.55
CA ARG A 534 -2.18 14.04 -35.48
C ARG A 534 -3.33 15.05 -35.37
N ALA A 535 -3.82 15.29 -34.15
CA ALA A 535 -4.92 16.21 -33.91
C ALA A 535 -4.59 17.67 -34.28
N HIS A 536 -3.31 18.05 -34.22
CA HIS A 536 -2.82 19.35 -34.65
C HIS A 536 -2.77 19.45 -36.18
N ALA A 537 -2.29 18.41 -36.88
CA ALA A 537 -2.25 18.39 -38.34
C ALA A 537 -3.65 18.52 -38.97
N ASP A 538 -4.66 17.90 -38.36
CA ASP A 538 -6.07 18.01 -38.77
C ASP A 538 -6.81 19.19 -38.11
N GLY A 539 -6.10 19.91 -37.23
CA GLY A 539 -6.67 20.89 -36.31
C GLY A 539 -6.73 22.31 -36.88
N PRO A 540 -7.32 23.24 -36.12
CA PRO A 540 -7.60 24.59 -36.59
C PRO A 540 -6.45 25.58 -36.35
N TRP A 541 -5.27 25.12 -35.91
CA TRP A 541 -4.16 25.96 -35.45
C TRP A 541 -3.01 25.89 -36.43
N ASP A 542 -2.51 27.05 -36.87
CA ASP A 542 -1.33 27.12 -37.76
C ASP A 542 -0.03 26.76 -37.03
N LEU A 543 0.02 27.02 -35.72
CA LEU A 543 1.12 26.67 -34.83
C LEU A 543 0.60 25.81 -33.68
N PRO A 544 1.38 24.83 -33.20
CA PRO A 544 1.02 24.04 -32.03
C PRO A 544 0.72 24.94 -30.83
N LYS A 545 -0.34 24.58 -30.08
CA LYS A 545 -0.59 25.15 -28.76
C LYS A 545 0.21 24.37 -27.69
N PRO A 546 0.54 24.99 -26.55
CA PRO A 546 1.10 24.28 -25.41
C PRO A 546 0.29 23.03 -25.03
N LEU A 547 1.01 21.97 -24.65
CA LEU A 547 0.45 20.69 -24.26
C LEU A 547 0.95 20.31 -22.86
N SER A 548 -0.01 20.04 -21.99
CA SER A 548 0.21 19.53 -20.64
C SER A 548 0.09 18.01 -20.57
N ILE A 549 1.00 17.34 -19.86
CA ILE A 549 1.01 15.89 -19.67
C ILE A 549 1.32 15.59 -18.20
N ASN A 550 0.46 14.79 -17.57
CA ASN A 550 0.66 14.30 -16.20
C ASN A 550 1.88 13.38 -16.10
N VAL A 551 2.69 13.58 -15.06
CA VAL A 551 3.88 12.76 -14.78
C VAL A 551 4.08 12.58 -13.28
N SER A 552 4.57 11.41 -12.88
CA SER A 552 4.93 11.17 -11.48
C SER A 552 6.31 11.74 -11.12
N VAL A 553 6.49 12.07 -9.84
CA VAL A 553 7.82 12.44 -9.29
C VAL A 553 8.85 11.34 -9.57
N ARG A 554 8.47 10.07 -9.46
CA ARG A 554 9.38 8.93 -9.65
C ARG A 554 9.85 8.77 -11.09
N SER A 555 9.01 9.11 -12.07
CA SER A 555 9.42 9.16 -13.48
C SER A 555 10.46 10.24 -13.74
N LEU A 556 10.30 11.43 -13.17
CA LEU A 556 11.26 12.53 -13.34
C LEU A 556 12.64 12.23 -12.68
N LEU A 557 12.65 11.42 -11.64
CA LEU A 557 13.90 10.92 -11.01
C LEU A 557 14.57 9.80 -11.83
N ASN A 558 13.91 9.25 -12.84
CA ASN A 558 14.43 8.13 -13.63
C ASN A 558 14.98 8.60 -14.98
N ASP A 559 16.27 8.39 -15.23
CA ASP A 559 16.92 8.82 -16.48
C ASP A 559 16.31 8.18 -17.73
N SER A 560 15.78 6.96 -17.63
CA SER A 560 15.17 6.29 -18.76
C SER A 560 13.85 6.94 -19.19
N TYR A 561 13.12 7.58 -18.28
CA TYR A 561 11.95 8.40 -18.63
C TYR A 561 12.39 9.69 -19.33
N VAL A 562 13.40 10.38 -18.79
CA VAL A 562 13.93 11.63 -19.37
C VAL A 562 14.44 11.41 -20.80
N GLU A 563 15.09 10.27 -21.05
CA GLU A 563 15.51 9.92 -22.41
C GLU A 563 14.32 9.63 -23.33
N ALA A 564 13.30 8.90 -22.85
CA ALA A 564 12.08 8.69 -23.62
C ALA A 564 11.35 10.01 -23.94
N LEU A 565 11.36 10.97 -23.03
CA LEU A 565 10.86 12.33 -23.23
C LEU A 565 11.62 13.06 -24.34
N ARG A 566 12.95 13.04 -24.29
CA ARG A 566 13.83 13.63 -25.32
C ARG A 566 13.55 13.02 -26.69
N GLU A 567 13.51 11.69 -26.76
CA GLU A 567 13.25 10.95 -27.99
C GLU A 567 11.88 11.27 -28.57
N ALA A 568 10.83 11.28 -27.74
CA ALA A 568 9.46 11.53 -28.19
C ALA A 568 9.28 12.98 -28.69
N ILE A 569 9.81 13.97 -27.96
CA ILE A 569 9.81 15.38 -28.40
C ILE A 569 10.51 15.53 -29.76
N SER A 570 11.69 14.92 -29.91
CA SER A 570 12.45 14.97 -31.17
C SER A 570 11.71 14.27 -32.31
N ARG A 571 11.11 13.11 -32.05
CA ARG A 571 10.41 12.27 -33.04
C ARG A 571 9.18 12.95 -33.62
N PHE A 572 8.42 13.66 -32.79
CA PHE A 572 7.20 14.35 -33.20
C PHE A 572 7.40 15.84 -33.46
N HIS A 573 8.65 16.33 -33.45
CA HIS A 573 9.05 17.70 -33.78
C HIS A 573 8.36 18.78 -32.93
N PHE A 574 8.19 18.51 -31.64
CA PHE A 574 7.69 19.53 -30.71
C PHE A 574 8.80 20.49 -30.30
N ASN A 575 8.46 21.76 -30.10
CA ASN A 575 9.32 22.64 -29.30
C ASN A 575 9.16 22.22 -27.84
N ALA A 576 10.26 21.88 -27.17
CA ALA A 576 10.21 21.38 -25.80
C ALA A 576 9.53 22.36 -24.81
N GLY A 577 9.70 23.67 -25.02
CA GLY A 577 9.08 24.70 -24.18
C GLY A 577 7.56 24.78 -24.28
N ASP A 578 6.96 24.16 -25.30
CA ASP A 578 5.50 24.03 -25.43
C ASP A 578 4.96 22.80 -24.67
N ILE A 579 5.82 21.94 -24.13
CA ILE A 579 5.44 20.79 -23.31
C ILE A 579 5.55 21.15 -21.83
N THR A 580 4.45 21.01 -21.11
CA THR A 580 4.39 21.18 -19.65
C THR A 580 4.14 19.83 -18.99
N LEU A 581 5.02 19.43 -18.09
CA LEU A 581 4.88 18.22 -17.30
C LEU A 581 4.21 18.56 -15.96
N GLU A 582 3.07 17.95 -15.69
CA GLU A 582 2.24 18.23 -14.52
C GLU A 582 2.51 17.24 -13.40
N ILE A 583 2.88 17.75 -12.23
CA ILE A 583 3.27 16.96 -11.06
C ILE A 583 2.19 17.15 -9.99
N SER A 584 1.51 16.06 -9.63
CA SER A 584 0.48 16.12 -8.57
C SER A 584 1.07 16.59 -7.24
N GLU A 585 0.33 17.41 -6.50
CA GLU A 585 0.67 17.80 -5.13
C GLU A 585 0.76 16.58 -4.20
N GLN A 586 -0.07 15.55 -4.44
CA GLN A 586 -0.16 14.35 -3.60
C GLN A 586 1.03 13.41 -3.77
N ASP A 587 1.79 13.54 -4.87
CA ASP A 587 3.00 12.74 -5.10
C ASP A 587 4.08 13.11 -4.09
N ALA A 588 4.50 12.13 -3.28
CA ALA A 588 5.52 12.35 -2.27
C ALA A 588 6.90 12.65 -2.89
N ILE A 589 7.52 13.76 -2.46
CA ILE A 589 8.91 14.08 -2.76
C ILE A 589 9.77 13.65 -1.58
N GLY A 590 10.50 12.55 -1.76
CA GLY A 590 11.42 12.05 -0.76
C GLY A 590 12.10 10.77 -1.21
N PRO A 591 13.21 10.41 -0.57
CA PRO A 591 13.83 9.11 -0.81
C PRO A 591 12.83 8.00 -0.49
N ARG A 592 12.70 7.04 -1.40
CA ARG A 592 12.20 5.71 -0.99
C ARG A 592 13.22 5.16 0.00
N ALA A 593 12.84 4.30 0.94
CA ALA A 593 13.88 3.85 1.85
C ALA A 593 14.96 3.05 1.10
N GLY A 594 16.15 2.94 1.67
CA GLY A 594 17.34 2.50 0.94
C GLY A 594 17.91 3.54 -0.04
N GLU A 595 17.14 4.54 -0.50
CA GLU A 595 17.68 5.69 -1.21
C GLU A 595 18.18 6.73 -0.22
N HIS A 596 19.31 7.36 -0.55
CA HIS A 596 19.85 8.45 0.23
C HIS A 596 20.04 9.66 -0.66
N TRP A 597 19.32 10.73 -0.35
CA TRP A 597 19.47 12.00 -1.03
C TRP A 597 20.35 12.88 -0.14
N ARG A 598 21.40 13.48 -0.72
CA ARG A 598 22.35 14.31 0.05
C ARG A 598 21.71 15.62 0.52
N ASP A 599 20.82 16.18 -0.30
CA ASP A 599 20.10 17.40 0.00
C ASP A 599 18.73 17.09 0.61
N ALA A 600 18.08 18.11 1.19
CA ALA A 600 16.68 18.01 1.57
C ALA A 600 15.81 17.61 0.36
N PRO A 601 14.71 16.84 0.55
CA PRO A 601 13.93 16.29 -0.55
C PRO A 601 13.54 17.27 -1.66
N HIS A 602 13.00 18.42 -1.29
CA HIS A 602 12.60 19.45 -2.25
C HIS A 602 13.79 20.09 -2.97
N ALA A 603 14.92 20.30 -2.28
CA ALA A 603 16.13 20.83 -2.89
C ALA A 603 16.77 19.85 -3.90
N PHE A 604 16.80 18.56 -3.56
CA PHE A 604 17.25 17.51 -4.47
C PHE A 604 16.36 17.46 -5.72
N PHE A 605 15.04 17.45 -5.52
CA PHE A 605 14.10 17.41 -6.63
C PHE A 605 14.13 18.69 -7.47
N HIS A 606 14.26 19.87 -6.86
CA HIS A 606 14.46 21.14 -7.57
C HIS A 606 15.67 21.05 -8.50
N LYS A 607 16.83 20.59 -8.00
CA LYS A 607 18.04 20.43 -8.85
C LYS A 607 17.75 19.53 -10.04
N ARG A 608 17.07 18.40 -9.80
CA ARG A 608 16.68 17.48 -10.87
C ARG A 608 15.76 18.14 -11.91
N LEU A 609 14.78 18.93 -11.50
CA LEU A 609 13.91 19.65 -12.44
C LEU A 609 14.69 20.70 -13.24
N VAL A 610 15.60 21.44 -12.60
CA VAL A 610 16.48 22.40 -13.29
C VAL A 610 17.37 21.69 -14.32
N GLU A 611 17.93 20.52 -13.99
CA GLU A 611 18.70 19.70 -14.93
C GLU A 611 17.85 19.30 -16.15
N ILE A 612 16.63 18.79 -15.94
CA ILE A 612 15.73 18.40 -17.03
C ILE A 612 15.34 19.62 -17.89
N THR A 613 15.07 20.77 -17.27
CA THR A 613 14.81 22.01 -18.02
C THR A 613 16.03 22.45 -18.83
N GLY A 614 17.24 22.33 -18.28
CA GLY A 614 18.47 22.65 -19.01
C GLY A 614 18.76 21.70 -20.18
N ASP A 615 18.51 20.41 -19.99
CA ASP A 615 18.88 19.36 -20.94
C ASP A 615 17.83 19.09 -22.02
N VAL A 616 16.56 19.29 -21.70
CA VAL A 616 15.42 18.99 -22.59
C VAL A 616 14.66 20.27 -22.97
N GLY A 617 14.51 21.22 -22.04
CA GLY A 617 13.80 22.49 -22.30
C GLY A 617 12.31 22.48 -22.00
N VAL A 618 11.80 21.48 -21.27
CA VAL A 618 10.37 21.39 -20.88
C VAL A 618 10.01 22.29 -19.69
N ALA A 619 8.73 22.61 -19.59
CA ALA A 619 8.11 23.33 -18.48
C ALA A 619 7.53 22.37 -17.42
N PHE A 620 7.33 22.87 -16.19
CA PHE A 620 6.73 22.10 -15.10
C PHE A 620 5.53 22.84 -14.48
N ALA A 621 4.49 22.08 -14.13
CA ALA A 621 3.35 22.54 -13.36
C ALA A 621 3.21 21.72 -12.07
N VAL A 622 2.65 22.33 -11.02
CA VAL A 622 2.04 21.57 -9.93
C VAL A 622 0.54 21.43 -10.21
N ASP A 623 0.02 20.23 -9.99
CA ASP A 623 -1.38 19.87 -10.20
C ASP A 623 -2.11 19.59 -8.88
N ASP A 624 -3.43 19.69 -8.88
CA ASP A 624 -4.32 19.52 -7.71
C ASP A 624 -3.98 20.41 -6.50
N PHE A 625 -3.42 21.60 -6.70
CA PHE A 625 -3.00 22.45 -5.58
C PHE A 625 -4.20 22.85 -4.71
N GLY A 626 -4.19 22.43 -3.45
CA GLY A 626 -5.26 22.71 -2.48
C GLY A 626 -6.32 21.63 -2.31
N ALA A 627 -6.19 20.47 -2.97
CA ALA A 627 -7.07 19.31 -2.75
C ALA A 627 -6.90 18.67 -1.35
N GLY A 628 -5.91 19.12 -0.56
CA GLY A 628 -5.61 18.68 0.82
C GLY A 628 -4.87 19.74 1.65
N HIS A 629 -3.75 19.39 2.30
CA HIS A 629 -2.88 20.36 2.97
C HIS A 629 -1.98 21.05 1.92
N ALA A 630 -2.39 22.23 1.43
CA ALA A 630 -1.65 23.01 0.44
C ALA A 630 -0.18 23.21 0.84
N SER A 631 0.74 22.66 0.05
CA SER A 631 2.18 22.73 0.24
C SER A 631 2.74 23.96 -0.46
N VAL A 632 2.57 25.12 0.18
CA VAL A 632 3.14 26.40 -0.28
C VAL A 632 4.65 26.28 -0.51
N SER A 633 5.35 25.44 0.27
CA SER A 633 6.77 25.13 0.07
C SER A 633 7.05 24.50 -1.29
N ARG A 634 6.20 23.59 -1.81
CA ARG A 634 6.38 22.99 -3.14
C ARG A 634 6.36 24.05 -4.24
N VAL A 635 5.42 25.00 -4.16
CA VAL A 635 5.34 26.12 -5.11
C VAL A 635 6.52 27.09 -4.92
N ALA A 636 6.94 27.32 -3.69
CA ALA A 636 8.00 28.25 -3.34
C ALA A 636 9.41 27.70 -3.56
N GLU A 637 9.61 26.39 -3.73
CA GLU A 637 10.94 25.78 -3.83
C GLU A 637 11.21 25.10 -5.18
N LEU A 638 10.20 24.78 -5.99
CA LEU A 638 10.38 24.13 -7.29
C LEU A 638 10.39 25.14 -8.46
N PRO A 639 11.11 24.84 -9.57
CA PRO A 639 11.21 25.72 -10.74
C PRO A 639 9.97 25.59 -11.64
N LEU A 640 8.78 25.76 -11.06
CA LEU A 640 7.50 25.63 -11.75
C LEU A 640 7.20 26.87 -12.59
N THR A 641 6.63 26.66 -13.77
CA THR A 641 6.11 27.74 -14.64
C THR A 641 4.59 27.89 -14.55
N HIS A 642 3.90 26.84 -14.08
CA HIS A 642 2.44 26.83 -13.92
C HIS A 642 2.03 26.31 -12.55
N ILE A 643 0.88 26.80 -12.05
CA ILE A 643 0.23 26.31 -10.83
C ILE A 643 -1.24 26.06 -11.19
N LYS A 644 -1.68 24.81 -11.09
CA LYS A 644 -3.08 24.42 -11.31
C LYS A 644 -3.76 24.29 -9.95
N VAL A 645 -4.77 25.12 -9.73
CA VAL A 645 -5.52 25.23 -8.49
C VAL A 645 -6.73 24.31 -8.56
N ASP A 646 -6.82 23.37 -7.62
CA ASP A 646 -7.93 22.42 -7.57
C ASP A 646 -9.26 23.12 -7.29
N ARG A 647 -10.34 22.52 -7.79
CA ARG A 647 -11.70 23.00 -7.61
C ARG A 647 -12.11 23.10 -6.13
N ALA A 648 -11.51 22.31 -5.23
CA ALA A 648 -11.84 22.34 -3.80
C ALA A 648 -11.61 23.74 -3.19
N ILE A 649 -10.59 24.48 -3.64
CA ILE A 649 -10.35 25.86 -3.21
C ILE A 649 -11.56 26.75 -3.54
N LEU A 650 -12.19 26.55 -4.70
CA LEU A 650 -13.33 27.36 -5.13
C LEU A 650 -14.58 27.18 -4.27
N HIS A 651 -14.67 26.06 -3.55
CA HIS A 651 -15.76 25.74 -2.64
C HIS A 651 -15.43 26.06 -1.17
N HIS A 652 -14.23 26.57 -0.88
CA HIS A 652 -13.85 26.95 0.47
C HIS A 652 -14.49 28.29 0.89
N ARG A 653 -14.73 28.48 2.21
CA ARG A 653 -15.35 29.72 2.71
C ARG A 653 -14.51 30.98 2.47
N GLN A 654 -13.20 30.81 2.35
CA GLN A 654 -12.21 31.87 2.13
C GLN A 654 -11.55 31.76 0.75
N ALA A 655 -12.29 31.27 -0.24
CA ALA A 655 -11.75 30.98 -1.57
C ALA A 655 -11.05 32.19 -2.22
N LEU A 656 -11.55 33.41 -2.02
CA LEU A 656 -10.91 34.63 -2.55
C LEU A 656 -9.56 34.91 -1.89
N GLU A 657 -9.46 34.77 -0.58
CA GLU A 657 -8.21 34.95 0.15
C GLU A 657 -7.18 33.88 -0.24
N GLU A 658 -7.61 32.63 -0.39
CA GLU A 658 -6.75 31.51 -0.82
C GLU A 658 -6.24 31.69 -2.25
N LEU A 659 -7.12 32.04 -3.20
CA LEU A 659 -6.71 32.35 -4.56
C LEU A 659 -5.74 33.53 -4.60
N ARG A 660 -5.95 34.55 -3.78
CA ARG A 660 -5.03 35.69 -3.68
C ARG A 660 -3.65 35.25 -3.18
N LEU A 661 -3.60 34.42 -2.15
CA LEU A 661 -2.35 33.86 -1.63
C LEU A 661 -1.60 33.07 -2.70
N VAL A 662 -2.29 32.24 -3.48
CA VAL A 662 -1.68 31.49 -4.58
C VAL A 662 -1.10 32.44 -5.63
N VAL A 663 -1.84 33.49 -6.01
CA VAL A 663 -1.35 34.50 -6.96
C VAL A 663 -0.14 35.26 -6.41
N ASP A 664 -0.13 35.58 -5.12
CA ASP A 664 0.98 36.27 -4.47
C ASP A 664 2.24 35.37 -4.48
N VAL A 665 2.11 34.09 -4.15
CA VAL A 665 3.20 33.09 -4.22
C VAL A 665 3.67 32.87 -5.68
N ALA A 666 2.74 32.83 -6.64
CA ALA A 666 3.05 32.74 -8.07
C ALA A 666 3.87 33.94 -8.57
N ARG A 667 3.75 35.08 -7.89
CA ARG A 667 4.42 36.35 -8.19
C ARG A 667 5.61 36.64 -7.28
N ASP A 668 6.01 35.78 -6.34
CA ASP A 668 7.11 36.08 -5.42
C ASP A 668 8.50 36.04 -6.12
N PRO A 669 9.34 37.09 -6.02
CA PRO A 669 10.74 37.12 -6.49
C PRO A 669 11.74 36.26 -5.75
N MET A 670 11.57 35.98 -4.47
CA MET A 670 12.62 35.36 -3.66
C MET A 670 12.88 33.89 -4.03
N THR A 671 11.93 33.24 -4.68
CA THR A 671 12.07 31.90 -5.29
C THR A 671 12.83 31.92 -6.63
N ARG A 672 13.07 33.10 -7.21
CA ARG A 672 13.51 33.27 -8.61
C ARG A 672 15.02 33.41 -8.72
N GLY A 673 15.71 32.27 -8.86
CA GLY A 673 17.01 32.24 -9.55
C GLY A 673 16.88 32.99 -10.89
N GLN A 674 17.84 33.87 -11.15
CA GLN A 674 17.81 34.96 -12.14
C GLN A 674 17.11 34.58 -13.48
N THR A 675 16.02 35.30 -13.83
CA THR A 675 15.48 35.55 -15.21
C THR A 675 14.20 34.88 -15.78
N GLN A 676 13.27 34.31 -15.00
CA GLN A 676 11.97 33.83 -15.57
C GLN A 676 10.72 34.65 -15.18
N ALA A 677 9.79 34.77 -16.14
CA ALA A 677 8.51 35.48 -16.06
C ALA A 677 7.58 34.93 -14.94
N ALA A 678 6.55 35.69 -14.58
CA ALA A 678 5.58 35.28 -13.55
C ALA A 678 4.92 33.93 -13.90
N ARG A 679 4.72 33.07 -12.89
CA ARG A 679 4.08 31.77 -13.06
C ARG A 679 2.63 31.93 -13.48
N THR A 680 2.18 31.10 -14.40
CA THR A 680 0.78 31.09 -14.84
C THR A 680 -0.06 30.31 -13.84
N VAL A 681 -1.03 30.98 -13.21
CA VAL A 681 -2.04 30.32 -12.38
C VAL A 681 -3.23 29.92 -13.26
N ILE A 682 -3.60 28.65 -13.20
CA ILE A 682 -4.75 28.05 -13.86
C ILE A 682 -5.72 27.59 -12.77
N VAL A 683 -6.99 27.98 -12.85
CA VAL A 683 -8.01 27.52 -11.91
C VAL A 683 -8.83 26.42 -12.56
N GLU A 684 -8.94 25.28 -11.89
CA GLU A 684 -9.59 24.09 -12.42
C GLU A 684 -11.01 23.87 -11.91
N GLY A 685 -11.74 23.00 -12.60
CA GLY A 685 -13.11 22.62 -12.27
C GLY A 685 -14.11 23.78 -12.27
N VAL A 686 -13.80 24.88 -12.98
CA VAL A 686 -14.73 26.03 -13.08
C VAL A 686 -15.95 25.63 -13.90
N ASP A 687 -17.13 25.76 -13.29
CA ASP A 687 -18.43 25.45 -13.88
C ASP A 687 -19.50 26.46 -13.44
N ASP A 688 -20.75 26.26 -13.87
CA ASP A 688 -21.87 27.14 -13.50
C ASP A 688 -22.31 27.01 -12.02
N GLN A 689 -21.85 25.99 -11.29
CA GLN A 689 -22.14 25.77 -9.87
C GLN A 689 -21.04 26.33 -8.95
N THR A 690 -19.96 26.84 -9.54
CA THR A 690 -18.83 27.42 -8.82
C THR A 690 -19.29 28.65 -8.03
N PRO A 691 -19.03 28.74 -6.71
CA PRO A 691 -19.49 29.87 -5.88
C PRO A 691 -18.86 31.21 -6.25
N LEU A 692 -17.66 31.18 -6.83
CA LEU A 692 -16.94 32.37 -7.28
C LEU A 692 -17.28 32.72 -8.72
N THR A 693 -17.51 34.00 -8.99
CA THR A 693 -17.82 34.48 -10.33
C THR A 693 -16.55 34.68 -11.15
N LEU A 694 -16.65 34.59 -12.48
CA LEU A 694 -15.47 34.77 -13.36
C LEU A 694 -14.83 36.15 -13.19
N ARG A 695 -15.64 37.19 -12.93
CA ARG A 695 -15.17 38.54 -12.59
C ARG A 695 -14.30 38.53 -11.34
N GLN A 696 -14.72 37.81 -10.29
CA GLN A 696 -13.96 37.72 -9.05
C GLN A 696 -12.61 36.99 -9.26
N ILE A 697 -12.62 35.85 -9.96
CA ILE A 697 -11.40 35.12 -10.34
C ILE A 697 -10.46 36.02 -11.17
N TYR A 698 -10.99 36.70 -12.18
CA TYR A 698 -10.22 37.61 -13.04
C TYR A 698 -9.62 38.78 -12.26
N ARG A 699 -10.35 39.36 -11.30
CA ARG A 699 -9.87 40.47 -10.45
C ARG A 699 -8.71 40.09 -9.54
N GLN A 700 -8.57 38.82 -9.16
CA GLN A 700 -7.37 38.33 -8.45
C GLN A 700 -6.10 38.36 -9.32
N GLY A 701 -6.25 38.57 -10.63
CA GLY A 701 -5.12 38.54 -11.58
C GLY A 701 -4.94 37.19 -12.26
N ILE A 702 -5.86 36.25 -12.05
CA ILE A 702 -5.90 34.96 -12.74
C ILE A 702 -6.45 35.18 -14.14
N ARG A 703 -5.84 34.54 -15.14
CA ARG A 703 -6.18 34.72 -16.56
C ARG A 703 -6.49 33.42 -17.28
N HIS A 704 -6.29 32.28 -16.63
CA HIS A 704 -6.48 30.96 -17.22
C HIS A 704 -7.39 30.12 -16.34
N ILE A 705 -8.33 29.43 -16.98
CA ILE A 705 -9.27 28.53 -16.32
C ILE A 705 -9.39 27.24 -17.12
N GLN A 706 -9.79 26.17 -16.43
CA GLN A 706 -10.12 24.87 -17.01
C GLN A 706 -11.36 24.34 -16.31
N GLY A 707 -12.29 23.76 -17.06
CA GLY A 707 -13.55 23.25 -16.49
C GLY A 707 -14.72 23.27 -17.47
N HIS A 708 -15.90 22.92 -16.97
CA HIS A 708 -17.10 22.75 -17.79
C HIS A 708 -17.85 24.04 -18.11
N ILE A 709 -17.41 25.19 -17.59
CA ILE A 709 -18.05 26.50 -17.83
C ILE A 709 -18.13 26.88 -19.32
N THR A 710 -17.31 26.30 -20.19
CA THR A 710 -17.36 26.53 -21.64
C THR A 710 -18.28 25.56 -22.38
N GLY A 711 -18.76 24.51 -21.70
CA GLY A 711 -19.43 23.36 -22.29
C GLY A 711 -18.52 22.48 -23.16
N GLU A 712 -17.24 22.83 -23.31
CA GLU A 712 -16.27 22.01 -24.05
C GLU A 712 -15.76 20.87 -23.15
N ARG A 713 -15.76 19.66 -23.72
CA ARG A 713 -15.24 18.45 -23.08
C ARG A 713 -13.91 18.08 -23.71
N GLY A 714 -13.13 17.28 -23.00
CA GLY A 714 -11.98 16.61 -23.60
C GLY A 714 -12.42 15.88 -24.87
N ALA A 715 -11.73 16.14 -25.98
CA ALA A 715 -12.02 15.54 -27.28
C ALA A 715 -10.71 15.09 -27.95
N PRO A 716 -10.75 14.08 -28.83
CA PRO A 716 -9.56 13.68 -29.59
C PRO A 716 -9.11 14.77 -30.58
N ASP A 717 -10.03 15.62 -31.05
CA ASP A 717 -9.74 16.71 -31.99
C ASP A 717 -9.51 18.04 -31.27
N LEU A 718 -8.56 18.83 -31.78
CA LEU A 718 -8.37 20.21 -31.32
C LEU A 718 -9.42 21.13 -31.94
N ARG A 719 -10.01 22.03 -31.15
CA ARG A 719 -11.07 22.94 -31.60
C ARG A 719 -10.86 24.36 -31.10
N ARG A 720 -11.34 25.34 -31.88
CA ARG A 720 -11.45 26.74 -31.45
C ARG A 720 -12.74 26.93 -30.65
N LEU A 721 -12.69 27.80 -29.63
CA LEU A 721 -13.90 28.25 -28.96
C LEU A 721 -14.88 28.88 -29.95
N ARG A 722 -16.15 28.54 -29.84
CA ARG A 722 -17.23 29.19 -30.61
C ARG A 722 -17.30 30.68 -30.26
N ALA A 723 -17.67 31.51 -31.25
CA ALA A 723 -17.76 32.96 -31.06
C ALA A 723 -18.71 33.35 -29.92
N GLN A 724 -19.86 32.67 -29.81
CA GLN A 724 -20.81 32.88 -28.71
C GLN A 724 -20.19 32.60 -27.34
N VAL A 725 -19.48 31.47 -27.19
CA VAL A 725 -18.82 31.10 -25.92
C VAL A 725 -17.78 32.14 -25.51
N ARG A 726 -17.03 32.70 -26.47
CA ARG A 726 -16.07 33.78 -26.18
C ARG A 726 -16.75 35.05 -25.70
N GLU A 727 -17.88 35.42 -26.29
CA GLU A 727 -18.68 36.57 -25.84
C GLU A 727 -19.27 36.34 -24.45
N ASP A 728 -19.83 35.16 -24.20
CA ASP A 728 -20.43 34.80 -22.92
C ASP A 728 -19.38 34.85 -21.79
N LEU A 729 -18.19 34.28 -22.00
CA LEU A 729 -17.10 34.34 -21.02
C LEU A 729 -16.62 35.79 -20.80
N ALA A 730 -16.49 36.58 -21.86
CA ALA A 730 -16.09 37.99 -21.73
C ALA A 730 -17.12 38.81 -20.94
N THR A 731 -18.41 38.57 -21.18
CA THR A 731 -19.55 39.18 -20.45
C THR A 731 -19.51 38.84 -18.97
N ARG A 732 -19.31 37.56 -18.63
CA ARG A 732 -19.16 37.10 -17.24
C ARG A 732 -17.92 37.67 -16.55
N VAL A 733 -16.82 37.92 -17.28
CA VAL A 733 -15.63 38.59 -16.74
C VAL A 733 -15.89 40.07 -16.45
N ARG A 734 -16.66 40.77 -17.31
CA ARG A 734 -17.05 42.17 -17.07
C ARG A 734 -17.99 42.30 -15.87
N GLY A 735 -18.86 41.31 -15.68
CA GLY A 735 -19.91 41.29 -14.64
C GLY A 735 -21.27 41.76 -15.13
N ASP A 736 -21.46 41.90 -16.44
CA ASP A 736 -22.67 42.51 -17.01
C ASP A 736 -23.95 41.68 -16.71
N ASP A 737 -23.81 40.37 -16.52
CA ASP A 737 -24.92 39.48 -16.15
C ASP A 737 -25.36 39.67 -14.68
N GLU A 738 -24.42 39.93 -13.78
CA GLU A 738 -24.70 40.25 -12.37
C GLU A 738 -25.41 41.61 -12.26
N ASP A 739 -24.93 42.60 -13.01
CA ASP A 739 -25.45 43.97 -13.01
C ASP A 739 -26.86 44.03 -13.65
N ARG A 740 -27.16 43.20 -14.65
CA ARG A 740 -28.54 43.05 -15.21
C ARG A 740 -29.51 42.43 -14.22
N THR A 741 -29.08 41.43 -13.46
CA THR A 741 -29.93 40.73 -12.48
C THR A 741 -30.19 41.60 -11.25
N ALA A 742 -29.19 42.38 -10.82
CA ALA A 742 -29.33 43.40 -9.77
C ALA A 742 -30.19 44.60 -10.22
N GLY A 743 -30.07 45.03 -11.49
CA GLY A 743 -30.90 46.07 -12.08
C GLY A 743 -32.38 45.68 -12.24
N LEU A 744 -32.67 44.41 -12.50
CA LEU A 744 -34.05 43.87 -12.52
C LEU A 744 -34.65 43.71 -11.11
N ALA A 745 -33.82 43.53 -10.07
CA ALA A 745 -34.26 43.48 -8.68
C ALA A 745 -34.50 44.88 -8.07
N LEU A 746 -34.03 45.94 -8.72
CA LEU A 746 -34.17 47.36 -8.31
C LEU A 746 -35.09 48.18 -9.23
N GLY A 747 -35.90 47.52 -10.08
CA GLY A 747 -36.90 48.16 -10.93
C GLY A 747 -38.16 48.60 -10.17
N ASP A 748 -38.15 49.85 -9.73
CA ASP A 748 -39.24 50.80 -9.43
C ASP A 748 -40.59 50.30 -8.81
N PRO A 749 -40.93 50.68 -7.56
CA PRO A 749 -42.24 50.46 -6.94
C PRO A 749 -43.38 51.35 -7.48
N ASP A 750 -43.13 52.31 -8.38
CA ASP A 750 -44.14 53.28 -8.79
C ASP A 750 -44.34 53.31 -10.31
N GLY A 751 -45.15 52.36 -10.80
CA GLY A 751 -45.50 52.21 -12.21
C GLY A 751 -46.95 51.81 -12.41
N GLY A 752 -47.84 52.80 -12.28
CA GLY A 752 -49.30 52.72 -12.37
C GLY A 752 -49.93 51.66 -13.26
N VAL A 753 -50.90 50.97 -12.66
CA VAL A 753 -51.93 50.13 -13.30
C VAL A 753 -52.51 50.82 -14.53
N THR A 754 -52.34 50.21 -15.71
CA THR A 754 -53.24 50.44 -16.85
C THR A 754 -53.63 49.09 -17.46
N PRO A 755 -54.93 48.74 -17.55
CA PRO A 755 -55.35 47.39 -17.92
C PRO A 755 -55.27 47.15 -19.43
N LEU A 756 -54.88 45.91 -19.75
CA LEU A 756 -54.94 45.26 -21.06
C LEU A 756 -56.19 45.63 -21.87
N ARG A 757 -56.02 46.27 -23.02
CA ARG A 757 -56.96 46.16 -24.15
C ARG A 757 -56.47 45.06 -25.09
N ARG A 758 -57.32 44.04 -25.24
CA ARG A 758 -57.23 43.00 -26.28
C ARG A 758 -57.43 43.59 -27.68
N GLY A 759 -56.70 43.05 -28.66
CA GLY A 759 -57.20 42.88 -30.03
C GLY A 759 -56.41 43.57 -31.14
N ALA A 760 -55.58 42.81 -31.86
CA ALA A 760 -55.63 42.55 -33.31
C ALA A 760 -54.30 41.91 -33.74
#